data_AF-A0A498HYX5-F1
#
_entry.id   AF-A0A498HYX5-F1
#
_cell.length_a   1.000
_cell.length_b   1.000
_cell.length_c   1.000
_cell.angle_alpha   90.00
_cell.angle_beta   90.00
_cell.angle_gamma   90.00
#
_symmetry.space_group_name_H-M   'P 1'
#
loop_
_entity.id
_entity.type
_entity.pdbx_description
1 polymer ?
#
loop_
_entity_poly.entity_id
_entity_poly.type
_entity_poly.pdbx_seq_one_letter_code
_entity_poly.pdbx_strand_id
1 'polypeptide(L)'
;MVVTPEQEHPKKAFGWAARDSSGVLSPFKFSRRETGEKDVCFKVLYCGICHSDLHMVKNEWGSSVYPLIPGHEIVGVVTEVGSKVQKFKVGDKVGVGCMVGSCHSCDSCNNHLENYCPKMILTYGARNLDGTITCGGYSDIMVADEHFIVRIPENLPLDGAAPLLCAGITTYSPLRYFGLDKPGMHVGVVGLGGLGHLAVKFAKAMGVKVTVISTSPNKKEEAIEHLHADSFLVSRDEDQMQAAMGTLDGIIDTVSALHPLLPLIGLLKSHGKLVMVGAPEKPLELPVFPLLMGRKIVAGSCIGGMKETQEMIDFSAKHKITADIEVIPIDYLNTAMERLVKADKMAKSPEQEHPKKAFGWAARDSSGVLSPFKFSRRVTGEKDVTFKVLYCGICHSDLHTIKSEWGITTYPLVPGHEIVGTVTQVGNKVQKFKVGDKVGVGCLVGSCQSCDNCSKNLENYCPKMIQTYGSKYHDGTMTHGGYSDIMVADENFIVRIPDELPLDGAAPLLCAGITTYSPLRLHGLDRPGMHIGVVGLGGLGHAAVKFAKAFGVKVTVISTSPNKKEEAINRLKADSFLVSREQDQMKAAMGTMDGIIDTVSAVHPLLPLLGLLKSNGKLVMVGLPEKPFELPIFPLVAGGKIVAGSCIGGLKETQEMIDFAGKHNITADIEVIPIDYLNTAMERLAKADVRYRFVIDIGNTLKSAA
;
A
#
# COMPACT_ATOMS: atom_id res chain seq x y z
N MET A 1 42.52 6.85 26.87
CA MET A 1 42.79 5.78 25.88
C MET A 1 41.47 5.08 25.64
N VAL A 2 41.03 4.95 24.39
CA VAL A 2 39.83 4.16 24.07
C VAL A 2 40.25 2.69 24.20
N VAL A 3 39.66 1.98 25.17
CA VAL A 3 39.90 0.55 25.35
C VAL A 3 39.28 -0.17 24.16
N THR A 4 40.04 -1.06 23.51
CA THR A 4 39.53 -1.81 22.36
C THR A 4 38.46 -2.82 22.81
N PRO A 5 37.46 -3.17 21.98
CA PRO A 5 36.44 -4.18 22.34
C PRO A 5 37.01 -5.54 22.78
N GLU A 6 38.23 -5.89 22.35
CA GLU A 6 38.93 -7.11 22.76
C GLU A 6 39.58 -6.99 24.16
N GLN A 7 39.87 -5.78 24.62
CA GLN A 7 40.51 -5.48 25.91
C GLN A 7 39.52 -4.95 26.97
N GLU A 8 38.26 -4.73 26.60
CA GLU A 8 37.23 -4.15 27.47
C GLU A 8 36.95 -5.03 28.69
N HIS A 9 36.95 -6.34 28.47
CA HIS A 9 36.71 -7.36 29.48
C HIS A 9 37.77 -8.50 29.45
N PRO A 10 37.87 -9.33 30.50
CA PRO A 10 38.90 -10.37 30.60
C PRO A 10 38.65 -11.63 29.76
N LYS A 11 37.39 -12.08 29.58
CA LYS A 11 37.10 -13.30 28.83
C LYS A 11 37.08 -13.03 27.33
N LYS A 12 38.05 -13.57 26.59
CA LYS A 12 38.09 -13.45 25.13
C LYS A 12 36.90 -14.18 24.50
N ALA A 13 36.30 -13.54 23.50
CA ALA A 13 35.17 -14.07 22.75
C ALA A 13 35.37 -13.79 21.26
N PHE A 14 34.72 -14.60 20.44
CA PHE A 14 34.75 -14.48 18.99
C PHE A 14 33.33 -14.54 18.42
N GLY A 15 33.05 -13.68 17.44
CA GLY A 15 31.73 -13.61 16.82
C GLY A 15 31.74 -12.89 15.50
N TRP A 16 30.55 -12.50 15.04
CA TRP A 16 30.34 -11.78 13.79
C TRP A 16 29.69 -10.43 14.09
N ALA A 17 30.31 -9.35 13.59
CA ALA A 17 29.88 -7.99 13.85
C ALA A 17 29.67 -7.20 12.55
N ALA A 18 28.65 -6.34 12.56
CA ALA A 18 28.54 -5.25 11.62
C ALA A 18 29.40 -4.09 12.14
N ARG A 19 30.15 -3.42 11.25
CA ARG A 19 30.99 -2.27 11.62
C ARG A 19 30.36 -0.92 11.30
N ASP A 20 29.31 -0.95 10.48
CA ASP A 20 28.56 0.21 10.02
C ASP A 20 27.18 -0.24 9.51
N SER A 21 26.38 0.73 9.05
CA SER A 21 25.02 0.52 8.56
C SER A 21 24.90 -0.18 7.20
N SER A 22 26.00 -0.63 6.59
CA SER A 22 25.90 -1.57 5.46
C SER A 22 25.28 -2.89 5.89
N GLY A 23 25.36 -3.22 7.18
CA GLY A 23 24.87 -4.47 7.76
C GLY A 23 25.69 -5.69 7.39
N VAL A 24 26.85 -5.52 6.75
CA VAL A 24 27.75 -6.64 6.41
C VAL A 24 28.41 -7.16 7.68
N LEU A 25 28.11 -8.41 8.00
CA LEU A 25 28.65 -9.12 9.15
C LEU A 25 30.00 -9.73 8.78
N SER A 26 31.00 -9.60 9.65
CA SER A 26 32.32 -10.20 9.45
C SER A 26 32.92 -10.67 10.78
N PRO A 27 33.90 -11.60 10.76
CA PRO A 27 34.59 -12.05 11.95
C PRO A 27 35.10 -10.90 12.83
N PHE A 28 34.89 -11.02 14.13
CA PHE A 28 35.19 -10.00 15.11
C PHE A 28 35.64 -10.61 16.44
N LYS A 29 36.77 -10.13 16.96
CA LYS A 29 37.28 -10.48 18.29
C LYS A 29 36.86 -9.42 19.28
N PHE A 30 36.34 -9.87 20.41
CA PHE A 30 35.88 -9.00 21.49
C PHE A 30 36.11 -9.71 22.82
N SER A 31 35.64 -9.13 23.91
CA SER A 31 35.62 -9.80 25.20
C SER A 31 34.32 -9.61 25.96
N ARG A 32 34.06 -10.55 26.86
CA ARG A 32 32.93 -10.54 27.80
C ARG A 32 33.45 -10.49 29.22
N ARG A 33 32.65 -9.89 30.10
CA ARG A 33 32.93 -9.82 31.54
C ARG A 33 33.10 -11.21 32.16
N GLU A 34 33.77 -11.26 33.31
CA GLU A 34 33.83 -12.47 34.14
C GLU A 34 32.43 -12.97 34.52
N THR A 35 32.32 -14.25 34.85
CA THR A 35 31.09 -14.79 35.45
C THR A 35 30.98 -14.21 36.85
N GLY A 36 30.06 -13.27 37.05
CA GLY A 36 29.75 -12.74 38.37
C GLY A 36 29.01 -13.76 39.22
N GLU A 37 28.77 -13.42 40.48
CA GLU A 37 28.23 -14.35 41.47
C GLU A 37 26.85 -14.93 41.10
N LYS A 38 26.04 -14.21 40.31
CA LYS A 38 24.71 -14.64 39.85
C LYS A 38 24.65 -14.98 38.36
N ASP A 39 25.80 -14.95 37.69
CA ASP A 39 25.84 -15.17 36.26
C ASP A 39 26.06 -16.63 35.90
N VAL A 40 25.63 -16.96 34.70
CA VAL A 40 25.91 -18.23 34.04
C VAL A 40 26.66 -17.92 32.76
N CYS A 41 27.79 -18.60 32.58
CA CYS A 41 28.52 -18.61 31.32
C CYS A 41 28.22 -19.92 30.59
N PHE A 42 27.88 -19.82 29.32
CA PHE A 42 27.58 -20.99 28.49
C PHE A 42 28.19 -20.87 27.11
N LYS A 43 28.54 -22.03 26.54
CA LYS A 43 28.95 -22.14 25.15
C LYS A 43 27.71 -22.03 24.26
N VAL A 44 27.70 -21.07 23.35
CA VAL A 44 26.63 -20.93 22.37
C VAL A 44 26.76 -22.05 21.35
N LEU A 45 25.66 -22.75 21.08
CA LEU A 45 25.60 -23.83 20.10
C LEU A 45 24.78 -23.42 18.88
N TYR A 46 23.66 -22.74 19.10
CA TYR A 46 22.81 -22.21 18.04
C TYR A 46 22.35 -20.81 18.40
N CYS A 47 22.19 -19.97 17.38
CA CYS A 47 21.49 -18.71 17.50
C CYS A 47 20.57 -18.56 16.29
N GLY A 48 19.29 -18.28 16.53
CA GLY A 48 18.36 -18.02 15.44
C GLY A 48 18.58 -16.64 14.80
N ILE A 49 18.10 -16.50 13.56
CA ILE A 49 18.22 -15.27 12.77
C ILE A 49 16.85 -14.64 12.67
N CYS A 50 16.71 -13.44 13.24
CA CYS A 50 15.44 -12.73 13.29
C CYS A 50 15.47 -11.46 12.44
N HIS A 51 14.31 -11.04 11.94
CA HIS A 51 14.20 -9.83 11.11
C HIS A 51 14.62 -8.56 11.86
N SER A 52 14.48 -8.52 13.19
CA SER A 52 14.99 -7.41 14.01
C SER A 52 16.51 -7.31 14.00
N ASP A 53 17.24 -8.42 13.85
CA ASP A 53 18.70 -8.38 13.66
C ASP A 53 19.05 -7.62 12.39
N LEU A 54 18.28 -7.80 11.30
CA LEU A 54 18.44 -7.07 10.05
C LEU A 54 18.21 -5.56 10.21
N HIS A 55 17.11 -5.18 10.88
CA HIS A 55 16.79 -3.76 11.14
C HIS A 55 17.90 -3.08 11.96
N MET A 56 18.47 -3.79 12.95
CA MET A 56 19.56 -3.28 13.79
C MET A 56 20.89 -3.17 13.01
N VAL A 57 21.32 -4.20 12.27
CA VAL A 57 22.60 -4.12 11.54
C VAL A 57 22.59 -3.10 10.40
N LYS A 58 21.41 -2.73 9.90
CA LYS A 58 21.25 -1.67 8.89
C LYS A 58 20.89 -0.31 9.47
N ASN A 59 20.71 -0.22 10.79
CA ASN A 59 20.26 0.98 11.49
C ASN A 59 18.94 1.56 10.96
N GLU A 60 18.00 0.72 10.50
CA GLU A 60 16.72 1.17 9.92
C GLU A 60 15.82 1.87 10.96
N TRP A 61 16.02 1.57 12.25
CA TRP A 61 15.35 2.26 13.37
C TRP A 61 16.15 3.44 13.95
N GLY A 62 17.35 3.72 13.44
CA GLY A 62 18.14 4.90 13.81
C GLY A 62 18.83 4.87 15.19
N SER A 63 18.84 3.74 15.90
CA SER A 63 19.34 3.61 17.28
C SER A 63 20.59 2.74 17.45
N SER A 64 21.19 2.26 16.37
CA SER A 64 22.25 1.24 16.42
C SER A 64 23.63 1.82 16.75
N VAL A 65 24.40 1.08 17.54
CA VAL A 65 25.77 1.42 17.95
C VAL A 65 26.73 0.38 17.38
N TYR A 66 27.73 0.82 16.62
CA TYR A 66 28.73 -0.05 15.98
C TYR A 66 30.09 -0.01 16.69
N PRO A 67 30.87 -1.11 16.71
CA PRO A 67 30.57 -2.41 16.10
C PRO A 67 29.44 -3.15 16.84
N LEU A 68 28.53 -3.74 16.07
CA LEU A 68 27.31 -4.39 16.56
C LEU A 68 27.39 -5.90 16.33
N ILE A 69 27.36 -6.69 17.40
CA ILE A 69 27.27 -8.16 17.36
C ILE A 69 25.81 -8.55 17.59
N PRO A 70 25.05 -8.95 16.56
CA PRO A 70 23.63 -9.25 16.68
C PRO A 70 23.37 -10.65 17.25
N GLY A 71 22.09 -11.05 17.29
CA GLY A 71 21.63 -12.36 17.72
C GLY A 71 21.04 -12.32 19.13
N HIS A 72 19.77 -12.68 19.23
CA HIS A 72 19.02 -12.63 20.49
C HIS A 72 18.10 -13.85 20.68
N GLU A 73 18.41 -14.92 19.96
CA GLU A 73 17.72 -16.20 19.99
C GLU A 73 18.75 -17.27 20.36
N ILE A 74 19.37 -17.15 21.54
CA ILE A 74 20.64 -17.82 21.87
C ILE A 74 20.37 -19.09 22.67
N VAL A 75 20.94 -20.24 22.28
CA VAL A 75 20.91 -21.47 23.07
C VAL A 75 22.26 -22.14 23.17
N GLY A 76 22.49 -22.86 24.26
CA GLY A 76 23.77 -23.50 24.50
C GLY A 76 23.82 -24.37 25.75
N VAL A 77 25.05 -24.68 26.16
CA VAL A 77 25.31 -25.56 27.32
C VAL A 77 26.17 -24.82 28.34
N VAL A 78 25.73 -24.83 29.59
CA VAL A 78 26.40 -24.16 30.70
C VAL A 78 27.79 -24.73 30.91
N THR A 79 28.79 -23.85 30.94
CA THR A 79 30.20 -24.18 31.18
C THR A 79 30.68 -23.74 32.55
N GLU A 80 30.05 -22.70 33.12
CA GLU A 80 30.44 -22.13 34.40
C GLU A 80 29.24 -21.40 35.05
N VAL A 81 29.15 -21.44 36.39
CA VAL A 81 28.12 -20.77 37.16
C VAL A 81 28.73 -19.97 38.30
N GLY A 82 28.18 -18.80 38.59
CA GLY A 82 28.54 -18.00 39.74
C GLY A 82 28.18 -18.66 41.07
N SER A 83 28.85 -18.23 42.15
CA SER A 83 28.72 -18.81 43.49
C SER A 83 27.33 -18.69 44.14
N LYS A 84 26.48 -17.79 43.63
CA LYS A 84 25.12 -17.52 44.12
C LYS A 84 24.03 -17.96 43.12
N VAL A 85 24.39 -18.59 42.00
CA VAL A 85 23.43 -19.16 41.05
C VAL A 85 22.67 -20.30 41.71
N GLN A 86 21.35 -20.32 41.57
CA GLN A 86 20.49 -21.34 42.17
C GLN A 86 19.73 -22.16 41.13
N LYS A 87 19.46 -21.59 39.94
CA LYS A 87 18.60 -22.22 38.92
C LYS A 87 19.32 -23.19 37.98
N PHE A 88 20.65 -23.10 37.87
CA PHE A 88 21.43 -23.79 36.83
C PHE A 88 22.71 -24.40 37.37
N LYS A 89 23.20 -25.43 36.68
CA LYS A 89 24.50 -26.07 36.90
C LYS A 89 25.23 -26.30 35.59
N VAL A 90 26.54 -26.56 35.67
CA VAL A 90 27.36 -26.95 34.52
C VAL A 90 26.76 -28.18 33.83
N GLY A 91 26.68 -28.13 32.50
CA GLY A 91 26.05 -29.15 31.66
C GLY A 91 24.58 -28.92 31.35
N ASP A 92 23.88 -28.00 32.04
CA ASP A 92 22.49 -27.69 31.72
C ASP A 92 22.35 -27.06 30.32
N LYS A 93 21.26 -27.38 29.63
CA LYS A 93 20.84 -26.75 28.38
C LYS A 93 20.05 -25.48 28.67
N VAL A 94 20.50 -24.36 28.13
CA VAL A 94 19.97 -23.03 28.48
C VAL A 94 19.77 -22.15 27.26
N GLY A 95 18.93 -21.13 27.41
CA GLY A 95 18.71 -20.11 26.39
C GLY A 95 18.60 -18.69 26.95
N VAL A 96 18.95 -17.71 26.11
CA VAL A 96 18.83 -16.26 26.36
C VAL A 96 18.10 -15.62 25.19
N GLY A 97 17.02 -14.89 25.50
CA GLY A 97 16.18 -14.18 24.52
C GLY A 97 16.65 -12.75 24.27
N CYS A 98 15.72 -11.81 24.11
CA CYS A 98 16.00 -10.42 23.71
C CYS A 98 16.39 -9.46 24.84
N MET A 99 16.39 -9.91 26.08
CA MET A 99 16.74 -9.09 27.24
C MET A 99 17.76 -9.79 28.14
N VAL A 100 18.65 -9.00 28.73
CA VAL A 100 19.71 -9.46 29.66
C VAL A 100 19.79 -8.60 30.93
N GLY A 101 18.86 -7.67 31.12
CA GLY A 101 18.86 -6.79 32.28
C GLY A 101 17.55 -6.01 32.45
N SER A 102 17.26 -5.61 33.69
CA SER A 102 16.13 -4.76 34.07
C SER A 102 16.44 -4.03 35.39
N CYS A 103 15.52 -3.20 35.90
CA CYS A 103 15.71 -2.54 37.20
C CYS A 103 15.33 -3.37 38.43
N HIS A 104 14.67 -4.52 38.25
CA HIS A 104 14.21 -5.45 39.31
C HIS A 104 13.31 -4.86 40.41
N SER A 105 12.83 -3.64 40.26
CA SER A 105 12.14 -2.90 41.34
C SER A 105 10.92 -2.10 40.90
N CYS A 106 10.77 -1.83 39.59
CA CYS A 106 9.58 -1.18 39.08
C CYS A 106 8.38 -2.13 39.07
N ASP A 107 7.18 -1.57 38.95
CA ASP A 107 5.93 -2.32 38.91
C ASP A 107 5.96 -3.45 37.86
N SER A 108 6.44 -3.17 36.64
CA SER A 108 6.56 -4.20 35.60
C SER A 108 7.48 -5.35 36.02
N CYS A 109 8.65 -5.06 36.61
CA CYS A 109 9.55 -6.10 37.09
C CYS A 109 8.92 -6.93 38.22
N ASN A 110 8.22 -6.27 39.15
CA ASN A 110 7.52 -6.96 40.25
C ASN A 110 6.39 -7.86 39.76
N ASN A 111 5.82 -7.56 38.59
CA ASN A 111 4.78 -8.34 37.93
C ASN A 111 5.31 -9.31 36.85
N HIS A 112 6.63 -9.57 36.81
CA HIS A 112 7.27 -10.45 35.81
C HIS A 112 7.10 -9.99 34.35
N LEU A 113 7.08 -8.68 34.15
CA LEU A 113 6.98 -7.98 32.87
C LEU A 113 8.27 -7.19 32.60
N GLU A 114 9.43 -7.85 32.69
CA GLU A 114 10.73 -7.21 32.48
C GLU A 114 10.88 -6.60 31.08
N ASN A 115 10.18 -7.16 30.09
CA ASN A 115 10.03 -6.65 28.73
C ASN A 115 9.43 -5.23 28.65
N TYR A 116 8.65 -4.81 29.66
CA TYR A 116 8.08 -3.46 29.76
C TYR A 116 8.81 -2.59 30.78
N CYS A 117 9.95 -3.04 31.31
CA CYS A 117 10.76 -2.24 32.21
C CYS A 117 11.33 -1.01 31.48
N PRO A 118 11.20 0.22 32.03
CA PRO A 118 11.79 1.42 31.41
C PRO A 118 13.33 1.42 31.42
N LYS A 119 13.96 0.50 32.17
CA LYS A 119 15.41 0.27 32.19
C LYS A 119 15.76 -1.14 31.68
N MET A 120 14.95 -1.70 30.78
CA MET A 120 15.27 -2.95 30.11
C MET A 120 16.59 -2.81 29.35
N ILE A 121 17.44 -3.84 29.44
CA ILE A 121 18.71 -3.93 28.70
C ILE A 121 18.56 -5.04 27.67
N LEU A 122 18.68 -4.69 26.39
CA LEU A 122 18.62 -5.64 25.28
C LEU A 122 19.88 -6.49 25.21
N THR A 123 19.72 -7.70 24.68
CA THR A 123 20.79 -8.70 24.54
C THR A 123 21.97 -8.22 23.70
N TYR A 124 21.74 -7.31 22.75
CA TYR A 124 22.79 -6.66 21.99
C TYR A 124 22.49 -5.19 21.70
N GLY A 125 23.55 -4.42 21.43
CA GLY A 125 23.46 -3.02 20.99
C GLY A 125 22.96 -2.04 22.05
N ALA A 126 22.74 -2.50 23.29
CA ALA A 126 22.31 -1.66 24.40
C ALA A 126 23.47 -1.35 25.36
N ARG A 127 23.37 -0.21 26.05
CA ARG A 127 24.33 0.13 27.11
C ARG A 127 24.02 -0.70 28.36
N ASN A 128 25.00 -1.48 28.82
CA ASN A 128 24.94 -2.31 30.00
C ASN A 128 25.18 -1.51 31.29
N LEU A 129 24.97 -2.13 32.45
CA LEU A 129 25.14 -1.50 33.78
C LEU A 129 26.57 -1.00 34.06
N ASP A 130 27.57 -1.69 33.51
CA ASP A 130 28.99 -1.30 33.58
C ASP A 130 29.38 -0.23 32.54
N GLY A 131 28.43 0.23 31.73
CA GLY A 131 28.61 1.23 30.69
C GLY A 131 29.10 0.69 29.35
N THR A 132 29.40 -0.60 29.25
CA THR A 132 29.82 -1.28 28.00
C THR A 132 28.61 -1.58 27.11
N ILE A 133 28.85 -1.98 25.85
CA ILE A 133 27.77 -2.33 24.92
C ILE A 133 27.50 -3.83 24.96
N THR A 134 26.23 -4.23 25.08
CA THR A 134 25.84 -5.64 25.06
C THR A 134 26.12 -6.27 23.69
N CYS A 135 26.58 -7.52 23.71
CA CYS A 135 26.97 -8.28 22.53
C CYS A 135 26.13 -9.56 22.43
N GLY A 136 25.49 -9.77 21.27
CA GLY A 136 24.52 -10.84 21.02
C GLY A 136 25.13 -12.22 20.81
N GLY A 137 24.29 -13.14 20.35
CA GLY A 137 24.56 -14.57 20.24
C GLY A 137 25.21 -15.02 18.93
N TYR A 138 25.52 -14.13 18.00
CA TYR A 138 26.39 -14.46 16.86
C TYR A 138 27.86 -14.55 17.31
N SER A 139 28.09 -15.27 18.40
CA SER A 139 29.36 -15.44 19.10
C SER A 139 29.48 -16.82 19.71
N ASP A 140 30.69 -17.22 20.09
CA ASP A 140 31.02 -18.53 20.67
C ASP A 140 30.58 -18.73 22.13
N ILE A 141 30.54 -17.66 22.93
CA ILE A 141 30.18 -17.70 24.35
C ILE A 141 29.15 -16.63 24.72
N MET A 142 28.39 -16.87 25.79
CA MET A 142 27.47 -15.89 26.38
C MET A 142 27.56 -15.92 27.91
N VAL A 143 27.49 -14.73 28.53
CA VAL A 143 27.46 -14.54 29.98
C VAL A 143 26.25 -13.68 30.32
N ALA A 144 25.34 -14.20 31.12
CA ALA A 144 24.12 -13.50 31.54
C ALA A 144 23.74 -13.85 32.98
N ASP A 145 23.02 -12.95 33.63
CA ASP A 145 22.47 -13.18 34.97
C ASP A 145 21.41 -14.30 34.90
N GLU A 146 21.39 -15.21 35.88
CA GLU A 146 20.48 -16.36 35.92
C GLU A 146 18.98 -15.98 35.84
N HIS A 147 18.63 -14.71 36.12
CA HIS A 147 17.27 -14.21 35.97
C HIS A 147 16.82 -14.14 34.51
N PHE A 148 17.74 -13.89 33.58
CA PHE A 148 17.46 -13.72 32.14
C PHE A 148 17.76 -14.97 31.30
N ILE A 149 17.92 -16.11 31.97
CA ILE A 149 18.19 -17.39 31.35
C ILE A 149 17.00 -18.31 31.56
N VAL A 150 16.59 -18.98 30.48
CA VAL A 150 15.59 -20.05 30.54
C VAL A 150 16.26 -21.42 30.42
N ARG A 151 15.67 -22.41 31.09
CA ARG A 151 16.06 -23.81 30.95
C ARG A 151 15.42 -24.37 29.69
N ILE A 152 16.20 -25.04 28.85
CA ILE A 152 15.69 -25.80 27.70
C ILE A 152 15.53 -27.27 28.10
N PRO A 153 14.29 -27.81 28.13
CA PRO A 153 14.06 -29.21 28.50
C PRO A 153 14.79 -30.20 27.58
N GLU A 154 15.20 -31.35 28.12
CA GLU A 154 15.97 -32.36 27.38
C GLU A 154 15.26 -32.89 26.12
N ASN A 155 13.93 -32.89 26.12
CA ASN A 155 13.10 -33.35 25.02
C ASN A 155 12.78 -32.25 23.98
N LEU A 156 13.36 -31.04 24.11
CA LEU A 156 13.24 -29.97 23.14
C LEU A 156 14.61 -29.77 22.44
N PRO A 157 14.71 -29.99 21.11
CA PRO A 157 15.97 -29.85 20.40
C PRO A 157 16.43 -28.38 20.38
N LEU A 158 17.72 -28.15 20.63
CA LEU A 158 18.26 -26.80 20.86
C LEU A 158 18.11 -25.89 19.63
N ASP A 159 18.44 -26.40 18.46
CA ASP A 159 18.33 -25.70 17.18
C ASP A 159 16.89 -25.21 16.94
N GLY A 160 15.89 -26.08 17.12
CA GLY A 160 14.47 -25.72 17.00
C GLY A 160 13.93 -24.87 18.17
N ALA A 161 14.64 -24.82 19.31
CA ALA A 161 14.28 -24.01 20.47
C ALA A 161 14.78 -22.57 20.39
N ALA A 162 15.90 -22.33 19.69
CA ALA A 162 16.51 -21.00 19.60
C ALA A 162 15.51 -19.92 19.13
N PRO A 163 14.78 -20.12 18.02
CA PRO A 163 13.81 -19.13 17.55
C PRO A 163 12.60 -18.92 18.48
N LEU A 164 12.33 -19.85 19.40
CA LEU A 164 11.24 -19.69 20.36
C LEU A 164 11.51 -18.53 21.33
N LEU A 165 12.77 -18.20 21.58
CA LEU A 165 13.20 -17.16 22.52
C LEU A 165 12.91 -15.72 22.04
N CYS A 166 12.53 -15.55 20.77
CA CYS A 166 11.96 -14.31 20.26
C CYS A 166 10.63 -14.58 19.56
N ALA A 167 10.64 -15.20 18.37
CA ALA A 167 9.44 -15.42 17.57
C ALA A 167 8.37 -16.23 18.32
N GLY A 168 8.80 -17.22 19.12
CA GLY A 168 7.89 -18.04 19.89
C GLY A 168 7.17 -17.26 20.98
N ILE A 169 7.93 -16.64 21.89
CA ILE A 169 7.32 -15.87 22.99
C ILE A 169 6.50 -14.68 22.49
N THR A 170 6.95 -14.02 21.42
CA THR A 170 6.24 -12.88 20.79
C THR A 170 4.84 -13.26 20.31
N THR A 171 4.61 -14.53 19.95
CA THR A 171 3.30 -15.00 19.49
C THR A 171 2.52 -15.72 20.59
N TYR A 172 3.21 -16.40 21.51
CA TYR A 172 2.61 -17.08 22.66
C TYR A 172 2.00 -16.10 23.68
N SER A 173 2.75 -15.05 24.04
CA SER A 173 2.32 -14.05 25.04
C SER A 173 0.97 -13.39 24.69
N PRO A 174 0.78 -12.81 23.48
CA PRO A 174 -0.49 -12.18 23.14
C PRO A 174 -1.66 -13.18 23.03
N LEU A 175 -1.41 -14.42 22.60
CA LEU A 175 -2.46 -15.45 22.58
C LEU A 175 -3.03 -15.66 23.99
N ARG A 176 -2.17 -15.71 25.01
CA ARG A 176 -2.59 -15.86 26.41
C ARG A 176 -3.12 -14.58 27.04
N TYR A 177 -2.38 -13.48 26.93
CA TYR A 177 -2.71 -12.21 27.58
C TYR A 177 -4.08 -11.68 27.13
N PHE A 178 -4.38 -11.79 25.83
CA PHE A 178 -5.64 -11.31 25.26
C PHE A 178 -6.77 -12.36 25.31
N GLY A 179 -6.53 -13.53 25.91
CA GLY A 179 -7.51 -14.61 26.06
C GLY A 179 -7.92 -15.25 24.74
N LEU A 180 -7.02 -15.26 23.76
CA LEU A 180 -7.20 -15.89 22.45
C LEU A 180 -6.80 -17.38 22.46
N ASP A 181 -6.36 -17.88 23.61
CA ASP A 181 -5.92 -19.26 23.89
C ASP A 181 -7.06 -20.19 24.34
N LYS A 182 -8.31 -19.72 24.38
CA LYS A 182 -9.44 -20.47 24.94
C LYS A 182 -10.09 -21.40 23.91
N PRO A 183 -10.50 -22.63 24.31
CA PRO A 183 -11.28 -23.51 23.44
C PRO A 183 -12.51 -22.80 22.86
N GLY A 184 -12.76 -23.01 21.57
CA GLY A 184 -13.87 -22.36 20.85
C GLY A 184 -13.55 -20.98 20.27
N MET A 185 -12.39 -20.38 20.59
CA MET A 185 -11.92 -19.17 19.89
C MET A 185 -11.54 -19.47 18.44
N HIS A 186 -11.77 -18.50 17.56
CA HIS A 186 -11.30 -18.50 16.17
C HIS A 186 -10.29 -17.37 15.95
N VAL A 187 -9.02 -17.74 15.79
CA VAL A 187 -7.89 -16.82 15.67
C VAL A 187 -7.40 -16.72 14.24
N GLY A 188 -7.22 -15.51 13.74
CA GLY A 188 -6.49 -15.22 12.51
C GLY A 188 -4.99 -15.06 12.77
N VAL A 189 -4.14 -15.54 11.87
CA VAL A 189 -2.70 -15.27 11.86
C VAL A 189 -2.35 -14.62 10.53
N VAL A 190 -1.92 -13.35 10.56
CA VAL A 190 -1.55 -12.61 9.34
C VAL A 190 -0.07 -12.78 9.07
N GLY A 191 0.25 -13.27 7.87
CA GLY A 191 1.61 -13.63 7.45
C GLY A 191 2.03 -15.01 7.96
N LEU A 192 2.53 -15.86 7.06
CA LEU A 192 3.07 -17.19 7.41
C LEU A 192 4.59 -17.23 7.22
N GLY A 193 5.29 -16.50 8.10
CA GLY A 193 6.75 -16.48 8.20
C GLY A 193 7.25 -17.03 9.54
N GLY A 194 8.41 -16.54 10.01
CA GLY A 194 9.03 -16.97 11.27
C GLY A 194 8.11 -16.85 12.50
N LEU A 195 7.44 -15.71 12.68
CA LEU A 195 6.44 -15.56 13.74
C LEU A 195 5.15 -16.31 13.40
N GLY A 196 4.64 -16.14 12.18
CA GLY A 196 3.37 -16.70 11.74
C GLY A 196 3.23 -18.21 11.95
N HIS A 197 4.23 -19.00 11.55
CA HIS A 197 4.15 -20.46 11.71
C HIS A 197 4.12 -20.88 13.19
N LEU A 198 4.86 -20.19 14.07
CA LEU A 198 4.81 -20.42 15.52
C LEU A 198 3.47 -20.01 16.12
N ALA A 199 2.89 -18.88 15.69
CA ALA A 199 1.55 -18.48 16.10
C ALA A 199 0.50 -19.55 15.76
N VAL A 200 0.58 -20.15 14.57
CA VAL A 200 -0.29 -21.28 14.18
C VAL A 200 -0.05 -22.47 15.09
N LYS A 201 1.20 -22.92 15.27
CA LYS A 201 1.53 -24.08 16.11
C LYS A 201 1.03 -23.91 17.56
N PHE A 202 1.25 -22.75 18.17
CA PHE A 202 0.78 -22.48 19.52
C PHE A 202 -0.74 -22.44 19.61
N ALA A 203 -1.40 -21.72 18.70
CA ALA A 203 -2.85 -21.64 18.69
C ALA A 203 -3.49 -23.03 18.50
N LYS A 204 -2.97 -23.86 17.59
CA LYS A 204 -3.43 -25.25 17.40
C LYS A 204 -3.20 -26.10 18.65
N ALA A 205 -2.05 -25.99 19.31
CA ALA A 205 -1.76 -26.71 20.54
C ALA A 205 -2.64 -26.25 21.73
N MET A 206 -3.09 -25.00 21.73
CA MET A 206 -4.06 -24.45 22.68
C MET A 206 -5.51 -24.88 22.37
N GLY A 207 -5.74 -25.59 21.26
CA GLY A 207 -7.05 -26.13 20.88
C GLY A 207 -7.98 -25.11 20.25
N VAL A 208 -7.46 -24.03 19.68
CA VAL A 208 -8.27 -23.00 19.01
C VAL A 208 -8.34 -23.23 17.50
N LYS A 209 -9.37 -22.67 16.87
CA LYS A 209 -9.51 -22.68 15.42
C LYS A 209 -8.62 -21.60 14.83
N VAL A 210 -7.84 -21.93 13.80
CA VAL A 210 -6.84 -21.03 13.20
C VAL A 210 -7.14 -20.79 11.74
N THR A 211 -7.19 -19.52 11.35
CA THR A 211 -7.16 -19.09 9.96
C THR A 211 -5.85 -18.40 9.65
N VAL A 212 -5.10 -18.90 8.68
CA VAL A 212 -3.93 -18.17 8.16
C VAL A 212 -4.39 -17.18 7.10
N ILE A 213 -3.93 -15.95 7.19
CA ILE A 213 -4.26 -14.85 6.28
C ILE A 213 -2.96 -14.43 5.57
N SER A 214 -2.91 -14.57 4.24
CA SER A 214 -1.73 -14.25 3.45
C SER A 214 -2.08 -13.48 2.19
N THR A 215 -1.14 -12.72 1.64
CA THR A 215 -1.37 -11.94 0.42
C THR A 215 -1.47 -12.79 -0.85
N SER A 216 -1.04 -14.06 -0.80
CA SER A 216 -1.04 -14.99 -1.93
C SER A 216 -1.33 -16.43 -1.45
N PRO A 217 -1.77 -17.33 -2.35
CA PRO A 217 -2.06 -18.71 -2.00
C PRO A 217 -0.81 -19.58 -1.79
N ASN A 218 0.40 -19.08 -2.05
CA ASN A 218 1.65 -19.86 -2.07
C ASN A 218 1.93 -20.60 -0.75
N LYS A 219 1.45 -20.06 0.37
CA LYS A 219 1.63 -20.60 1.72
C LYS A 219 0.43 -21.45 2.19
N LYS A 220 -0.54 -21.73 1.31
CA LYS A 220 -1.77 -22.46 1.67
C LYS A 220 -1.49 -23.92 1.99
N GLU A 221 -0.72 -24.60 1.16
CA GLU A 221 -0.34 -26.00 1.39
C GLU A 221 0.43 -26.15 2.71
N GLU A 222 1.43 -25.30 2.93
CA GLU A 222 2.17 -25.20 4.20
C GLU A 222 1.27 -24.95 5.41
N ALA A 223 0.35 -23.99 5.32
CA ALA A 223 -0.58 -23.69 6.40
C ALA A 223 -1.51 -24.86 6.75
N ILE A 224 -2.11 -25.49 5.74
CA ILE A 224 -3.19 -26.48 5.93
C ILE A 224 -2.61 -27.88 6.17
N GLU A 225 -1.67 -28.31 5.34
CA GLU A 225 -1.20 -29.70 5.34
C GLU A 225 -0.08 -29.92 6.35
N HIS A 226 0.83 -28.95 6.50
CA HIS A 226 1.99 -29.08 7.38
C HIS A 226 1.76 -28.49 8.79
N LEU A 227 1.10 -27.32 8.88
CA LEU A 227 0.85 -26.65 10.16
C LEU A 227 -0.55 -26.90 10.72
N HIS A 228 -1.40 -27.59 9.97
CA HIS A 228 -2.77 -27.98 10.37
C HIS A 228 -3.66 -26.79 10.77
N ALA A 229 -3.51 -25.64 10.11
CA ALA A 229 -4.48 -24.56 10.19
C ALA A 229 -5.84 -25.03 9.65
N ASP A 230 -6.94 -24.55 10.23
CA ASP A 230 -8.29 -24.99 9.87
C ASP A 230 -8.79 -24.34 8.59
N SER A 231 -8.28 -23.15 8.27
CA SER A 231 -8.59 -22.45 7.03
C SER A 231 -7.49 -21.49 6.60
N PHE A 232 -7.53 -21.09 5.33
CA PHE A 232 -6.60 -20.15 4.73
C PHE A 232 -7.38 -19.09 3.96
N LEU A 233 -7.06 -17.82 4.20
CA LEU A 233 -7.61 -16.67 3.50
C LEU A 233 -6.51 -15.99 2.70
N VAL A 234 -6.80 -15.74 1.42
CA VAL A 234 -5.99 -14.84 0.61
C VAL A 234 -6.50 -13.42 0.84
N SER A 235 -5.73 -12.56 1.50
CA SER A 235 -6.15 -11.19 1.85
C SER A 235 -6.41 -10.28 0.64
N ARG A 236 -5.94 -10.69 -0.54
CA ARG A 236 -6.23 -10.06 -1.84
C ARG A 236 -7.48 -10.61 -2.52
N ASP A 237 -8.03 -11.71 -2.03
CA ASP A 237 -9.29 -12.29 -2.50
C ASP A 237 -10.43 -11.68 -1.69
N GLU A 238 -11.12 -10.71 -2.31
CA GLU A 238 -12.21 -10.00 -1.65
C GLU A 238 -13.38 -10.91 -1.28
N ASP A 239 -13.67 -11.96 -2.06
CA ASP A 239 -14.81 -12.83 -1.78
C ASP A 239 -14.51 -13.69 -0.55
N GLN A 240 -13.27 -14.18 -0.41
CA GLN A 240 -12.80 -14.85 0.82
C GLN A 240 -12.84 -13.90 2.02
N MET A 241 -12.36 -12.66 1.87
CA MET A 241 -12.33 -11.68 2.96
C MET A 241 -13.74 -11.24 3.39
N GLN A 242 -14.66 -11.06 2.43
CA GLN A 242 -16.07 -10.74 2.71
C GLN A 242 -16.77 -11.91 3.39
N ALA A 243 -16.60 -13.14 2.90
CA ALA A 243 -17.18 -14.33 3.52
C ALA A 243 -16.67 -14.56 4.96
N ALA A 244 -15.47 -14.08 5.27
CA ALA A 244 -14.87 -14.17 6.60
C ALA A 244 -15.10 -12.93 7.49
N MET A 245 -15.88 -11.93 7.06
CA MET A 245 -16.19 -10.76 7.88
C MET A 245 -16.89 -11.15 9.18
N GLY A 246 -16.42 -10.57 10.29
CA GLY A 246 -17.00 -10.83 11.59
C GLY A 246 -16.89 -12.29 12.06
N THR A 247 -15.93 -13.06 11.57
CA THR A 247 -15.76 -14.48 11.94
C THR A 247 -14.68 -14.74 12.97
N LEU A 248 -13.73 -13.81 13.16
CA LEU A 248 -12.56 -14.01 14.01
C LEU A 248 -12.72 -13.34 15.38
N ASP A 249 -12.41 -14.07 16.46
CA ASP A 249 -12.38 -13.55 17.84
C ASP A 249 -11.12 -12.72 18.10
N GLY A 250 -10.02 -13.05 17.41
CA GLY A 250 -8.81 -12.25 17.43
C GLY A 250 -7.91 -12.53 16.25
N ILE A 251 -6.95 -11.65 16.02
CA ILE A 251 -5.95 -11.75 14.96
C ILE A 251 -4.59 -11.44 15.56
N ILE A 252 -3.61 -12.30 15.32
CA ILE A 252 -2.19 -12.04 15.57
C ILE A 252 -1.57 -11.59 14.26
N ASP A 253 -1.16 -10.33 14.20
CA ASP A 253 -0.56 -9.73 13.01
C ASP A 253 0.97 -9.77 13.08
N THR A 254 1.56 -10.64 12.26
CA THR A 254 3.00 -10.93 12.28
C THR A 254 3.77 -10.22 11.16
N VAL A 255 3.14 -9.30 10.43
CA VAL A 255 3.71 -8.69 9.23
C VAL A 255 4.54 -7.44 9.58
N SER A 256 5.82 -7.45 9.19
CA SER A 256 6.75 -6.29 9.31
C SER A 256 6.73 -5.37 8.08
N ALA A 257 5.97 -5.70 7.04
CA ALA A 257 5.76 -4.81 5.89
C ALA A 257 4.57 -3.87 6.10
N LEU A 258 4.55 -2.72 5.41
CA LEU A 258 3.39 -1.83 5.37
C LEU A 258 2.19 -2.56 4.74
N HIS A 259 1.06 -2.59 5.44
CA HIS A 259 -0.17 -3.21 4.96
C HIS A 259 -1.42 -2.55 5.59
N PRO A 260 -2.59 -2.58 4.92
CA PRO A 260 -3.78 -1.93 5.43
C PRO A 260 -4.43 -2.72 6.57
N LEU A 261 -4.80 -2.03 7.65
CA LEU A 261 -5.48 -2.64 8.80
C LEU A 261 -6.99 -2.83 8.57
N LEU A 262 -7.60 -2.02 7.71
CA LEU A 262 -9.06 -2.01 7.49
C LEU A 262 -9.64 -3.40 7.15
N PRO A 263 -9.08 -4.17 6.19
CA PRO A 263 -9.60 -5.50 5.87
C PRO A 263 -9.51 -6.46 7.05
N LEU A 264 -8.42 -6.40 7.82
CA LEU A 264 -8.20 -7.26 8.99
C LEU A 264 -9.18 -6.94 10.12
N ILE A 265 -9.41 -5.66 10.39
CA ILE A 265 -10.40 -5.22 11.37
C ILE A 265 -11.81 -5.67 10.93
N GLY A 266 -12.09 -5.73 9.63
CA GLY A 266 -13.34 -6.26 9.08
C GLY A 266 -13.60 -7.73 9.41
N LEU A 267 -12.55 -8.56 9.50
CA LEU A 267 -12.66 -9.98 9.85
C LEU A 267 -13.04 -10.22 11.31
N LEU A 268 -12.80 -9.26 12.19
CA LEU A 268 -13.08 -9.39 13.62
C LEU A 268 -14.58 -9.34 13.93
N LYS A 269 -15.02 -10.22 14.83
CA LYS A 269 -16.31 -10.12 15.55
C LYS A 269 -16.37 -8.83 16.39
N SER A 270 -17.57 -8.52 16.91
CA SER A 270 -17.70 -7.54 17.99
C SER A 270 -16.83 -7.96 19.19
N HIS A 271 -16.15 -7.00 19.82
CA HIS A 271 -15.14 -7.22 20.86
C HIS A 271 -13.87 -7.98 20.43
N GLY A 272 -13.73 -8.24 19.12
CA GLY A 272 -12.55 -8.89 18.58
C GLY A 272 -11.30 -8.02 18.71
N LYS A 273 -10.14 -8.67 18.74
CA LYS A 273 -8.85 -8.03 18.98
C LYS A 273 -7.88 -8.25 17.83
N LEU A 274 -7.38 -7.18 17.22
CA LEU A 274 -6.23 -7.22 16.33
C LEU A 274 -4.99 -6.89 17.14
N VAL A 275 -4.08 -7.86 17.29
CA VAL A 275 -2.87 -7.73 18.09
C VAL A 275 -1.66 -7.65 17.16
N MET A 276 -1.04 -6.47 17.10
CA MET A 276 0.14 -6.19 16.32
C MET A 276 1.37 -6.74 17.04
N VAL A 277 2.10 -7.63 16.38
CA VAL A 277 3.42 -8.11 16.80
C VAL A 277 4.50 -7.93 15.72
N GLY A 278 4.09 -7.69 14.47
CA GLY A 278 4.97 -7.19 13.42
C GLY A 278 5.30 -5.71 13.60
N ALA A 279 6.55 -5.33 13.34
CA ALA A 279 7.06 -3.97 13.48
C ALA A 279 7.48 -3.39 12.12
N PRO A 280 6.57 -2.68 11.41
CA PRO A 280 6.91 -2.05 10.15
C PRO A 280 7.77 -0.80 10.31
N GLU A 281 8.60 -0.52 9.29
CA GLU A 281 9.46 0.67 9.23
C GLU A 281 8.63 1.98 9.30
N LYS A 282 7.42 1.96 8.72
CA LYS A 282 6.51 3.12 8.67
C LYS A 282 5.26 2.87 9.51
N PRO A 283 4.70 3.91 10.16
CA PRO A 283 3.43 3.80 10.88
C PRO A 283 2.29 3.33 9.98
N LEU A 284 1.40 2.50 10.53
CA LEU A 284 0.18 2.04 9.86
C LEU A 284 -0.98 3.03 10.09
N GLU A 285 -1.85 3.18 9.11
CA GLU A 285 -3.08 3.98 9.26
C GLU A 285 -4.15 3.18 10.01
N LEU A 286 -4.72 3.79 11.05
CA LEU A 286 -5.75 3.18 11.90
C LEU A 286 -7.15 3.68 11.53
N PRO A 287 -8.02 2.85 10.92
CA PRO A 287 -9.38 3.27 10.60
C PRO A 287 -10.28 3.24 11.86
N VAL A 288 -10.75 4.41 12.29
CA VAL A 288 -11.49 4.56 13.57
C VAL A 288 -12.92 4.02 13.53
N PHE A 289 -13.67 4.27 12.45
CA PHE A 289 -15.10 3.90 12.36
C PHE A 289 -15.37 2.40 12.59
N PRO A 290 -14.64 1.45 11.99
CA PRO A 290 -14.82 0.02 12.25
C PRO A 290 -14.61 -0.39 13.71
N LEU A 291 -13.77 0.34 14.47
CA LEU A 291 -13.55 0.08 15.88
C LEU A 291 -14.80 0.46 16.70
N LEU A 292 -15.39 1.61 16.39
CA LEU A 292 -16.60 2.12 17.06
C LEU A 292 -17.81 1.20 16.85
N MET A 293 -18.00 0.69 15.63
CA MET A 293 -19.17 -0.11 15.27
C MET A 293 -19.21 -1.51 15.89
N GLY A 294 -18.10 -2.00 16.46
CA GLY A 294 -18.02 -3.34 17.06
C GLY A 294 -17.33 -3.42 18.41
N ARG A 295 -16.98 -2.28 19.05
CA ARG A 295 -16.12 -2.22 20.25
C ARG A 295 -14.84 -3.05 20.08
N LYS A 296 -14.24 -2.99 18.88
CA LYS A 296 -13.05 -3.77 18.51
C LYS A 296 -11.81 -3.11 19.09
N ILE A 297 -10.79 -3.94 19.36
CA ILE A 297 -9.55 -3.50 19.98
C ILE A 297 -8.42 -3.70 18.97
N VAL A 298 -7.60 -2.66 18.77
CA VAL A 298 -6.27 -2.80 18.17
C VAL A 298 -5.26 -2.62 19.28
N ALA A 299 -4.41 -3.62 19.49
CA ALA A 299 -3.43 -3.65 20.56
C ALA A 299 -2.05 -4.00 20.00
N GLY A 300 -0.99 -3.62 20.71
CA GLY A 300 0.36 -4.11 20.46
C GLY A 300 0.79 -5.10 21.54
N SER A 301 1.66 -6.04 21.19
CA SER A 301 2.33 -6.92 22.14
C SER A 301 3.79 -7.05 21.74
N CYS A 302 4.68 -6.93 22.72
CA CYS A 302 6.11 -7.16 22.52
C CYS A 302 6.44 -8.63 22.86
N ILE A 303 7.73 -8.97 22.94
CA ILE A 303 8.19 -10.21 23.58
C ILE A 303 7.61 -10.32 25.01
N GLY A 304 7.58 -11.53 25.57
CA GLY A 304 7.10 -11.79 26.94
C GLY A 304 8.18 -11.61 28.00
N GLY A 305 7.76 -11.49 29.27
CA GLY A 305 8.67 -11.47 30.43
C GLY A 305 9.36 -12.81 30.69
N MET A 306 10.30 -12.87 31.63
CA MET A 306 11.14 -14.06 31.82
C MET A 306 10.35 -15.27 32.32
N LYS A 307 9.38 -15.04 33.22
CA LYS A 307 8.49 -16.11 33.71
C LYS A 307 7.66 -16.69 32.58
N GLU A 308 7.05 -15.84 31.76
CA GLU A 308 6.21 -16.28 30.65
C GLU A 308 7.03 -16.96 29.54
N THR A 309 8.27 -16.50 29.31
CA THR A 309 9.21 -17.16 28.39
C THR A 309 9.52 -18.58 28.83
N GLN A 310 9.79 -18.82 30.13
CA GLN A 310 9.98 -20.18 30.64
C GLN A 310 8.71 -21.03 30.49
N GLU A 311 7.54 -20.46 30.82
CA GLU A 311 6.25 -21.15 30.65
C GLU A 311 6.02 -21.57 29.18
N MET A 312 6.38 -20.71 28.22
CA MET A 312 6.28 -20.99 26.79
C MET A 312 7.24 -22.11 26.35
N ILE A 313 8.48 -22.12 26.86
CA ILE A 313 9.44 -23.19 26.56
C ILE A 313 8.96 -24.53 27.11
N ASP A 314 8.44 -24.54 28.34
CA ASP A 314 7.89 -25.75 28.97
C ASP A 314 6.64 -26.25 28.22
N PHE A 315 5.78 -25.32 27.79
CA PHE A 315 4.63 -25.63 26.94
C PHE A 315 5.09 -26.23 25.60
N SER A 316 6.11 -25.65 24.98
CA SER A 316 6.68 -26.12 23.72
C SER A 316 7.25 -27.53 23.85
N ALA A 317 8.00 -27.81 24.92
CA ALA A 317 8.53 -29.14 25.20
C ALA A 317 7.41 -30.17 25.44
N LYS A 318 6.37 -29.79 26.19
CA LYS A 318 5.21 -30.66 26.46
C LYS A 318 4.43 -31.00 25.20
N HIS A 319 4.24 -30.03 24.31
CA HIS A 319 3.44 -30.16 23.09
C HIS A 319 4.28 -30.48 21.84
N LYS A 320 5.60 -30.69 22.01
CA LYS A 320 6.56 -30.95 20.93
C LYS A 320 6.55 -29.86 19.84
N ILE A 321 6.41 -28.61 20.25
CA ILE A 321 6.45 -27.45 19.36
C ILE A 321 7.90 -27.00 19.23
N THR A 322 8.39 -26.98 18.00
CA THR A 322 9.67 -26.39 17.62
C THR A 322 9.45 -25.44 16.44
N ALA A 323 10.39 -24.51 16.24
CA ALA A 323 10.43 -23.76 14.99
C ALA A 323 10.80 -24.68 13.82
N ASP A 324 10.22 -24.44 12.65
CA ASP A 324 10.67 -25.06 11.40
C ASP A 324 11.87 -24.27 10.88
N ILE A 325 13.02 -24.90 10.78
CA ILE A 325 14.31 -24.22 10.59
C ILE A 325 15.16 -24.84 9.47
N GLU A 326 16.05 -24.01 8.93
CA GLU A 326 17.24 -24.43 8.18
C GLU A 326 18.46 -24.13 9.06
N VAL A 327 19.28 -25.13 9.36
CA VAL A 327 20.54 -24.93 10.07
C VAL A 327 21.63 -24.58 9.07
N ILE A 328 22.28 -23.45 9.25
CA ILE A 328 23.34 -22.95 8.38
C ILE A 328 24.65 -22.73 9.16
N PRO A 329 25.82 -22.83 8.51
CA PRO A 329 27.07 -22.41 9.12
C PRO A 329 27.14 -20.88 9.23
N ILE A 330 27.87 -20.37 10.23
CA ILE A 330 27.91 -18.94 10.56
C ILE A 330 28.57 -18.07 9.47
N ASP A 331 29.43 -18.64 8.62
CA ASP A 331 30.00 -17.94 7.47
C ASP A 331 28.99 -17.69 6.34
N TYR A 332 27.84 -18.36 6.37
CA TYR A 332 26.72 -18.15 5.45
C TYR A 332 25.77 -17.02 5.87
N LEU A 333 26.04 -16.38 7.02
CA LEU A 333 25.14 -15.42 7.68
C LEU A 333 24.71 -14.25 6.80
N ASN A 334 25.63 -13.62 6.06
CA ASN A 334 25.28 -12.53 5.14
C ASN A 334 24.34 -12.99 4.02
N THR A 335 24.54 -14.21 3.49
CA THR A 335 23.67 -14.76 2.44
C THR A 335 22.29 -15.07 2.99
N ALA A 336 22.20 -15.57 4.23
CA ALA A 336 20.92 -15.76 4.90
C ALA A 336 20.18 -14.44 5.15
N MET A 337 20.88 -13.38 5.59
CA MET A 337 20.31 -12.04 5.73
C MET A 337 19.78 -11.48 4.39
N GLU A 338 20.50 -11.69 3.29
CA GLU A 338 20.01 -11.31 1.96
C GLU A 338 18.77 -12.11 1.52
N ARG A 339 18.70 -13.40 1.85
CA ARG A 339 17.52 -14.23 1.57
C ARG A 339 16.29 -13.72 2.33
N LEU A 340 16.45 -13.29 3.59
CA LEU A 340 15.38 -12.66 4.37
C LEU A 340 14.85 -11.39 3.69
N VAL A 341 15.75 -10.53 3.17
CA VAL A 341 15.37 -9.33 2.39
C VAL A 341 14.64 -9.69 1.09
N LYS A 342 15.06 -10.76 0.41
CA LYS A 342 14.47 -11.19 -0.88
C LYS A 342 13.12 -11.89 -0.71
N ALA A 343 12.89 -12.57 0.42
CA ALA A 343 11.60 -13.18 0.74
C ALA A 343 10.47 -12.12 0.85
N ASP A 344 10.81 -10.90 1.27
CA ASP A 344 9.89 -9.74 1.23
C ASP A 344 9.68 -9.15 -0.17
N LYS A 345 10.54 -9.51 -1.14
CA LYS A 345 10.55 -8.98 -2.51
C LYS A 345 10.23 -10.02 -3.59
N MET A 346 9.57 -11.13 -3.26
CA MET A 346 9.12 -12.13 -4.26
C MET A 346 7.94 -11.66 -5.14
N ALA A 347 8.01 -10.44 -5.66
CA ALA A 347 7.37 -10.11 -6.93
C ALA A 347 8.40 -10.38 -8.03
N LYS A 348 8.01 -11.07 -9.10
CA LYS A 348 8.82 -11.09 -10.34
C LYS A 348 9.10 -9.64 -10.73
N SER A 349 10.29 -9.34 -11.27
CA SER A 349 10.54 -7.98 -11.75
C SER A 349 9.46 -7.59 -12.77
N PRO A 350 9.06 -6.31 -12.88
CA PRO A 350 8.03 -5.89 -13.84
C PRO A 350 8.33 -6.30 -15.28
N GLU A 351 9.61 -6.48 -15.62
CA GLU A 351 10.06 -6.99 -16.92
C GLU A 351 9.78 -8.49 -17.14
N GLN A 352 9.69 -9.28 -16.07
CA GLN A 352 9.51 -10.73 -16.09
C GLN A 352 8.12 -11.17 -15.59
N GLU A 353 7.26 -10.21 -15.23
CA GLU A 353 5.92 -10.47 -14.70
C GLU A 353 5.00 -11.14 -15.73
N HIS A 354 5.12 -10.73 -17.00
CA HIS A 354 4.39 -11.28 -18.13
C HIS A 354 5.29 -11.57 -19.35
N PRO A 355 4.80 -12.37 -20.33
CA PRO A 355 5.59 -12.75 -21.50
C PRO A 355 5.79 -11.64 -22.56
N LYS A 356 4.84 -10.70 -22.76
CA LYS A 356 5.00 -9.66 -23.79
C LYS A 356 5.79 -8.50 -23.22
N LYS A 357 6.99 -8.22 -23.75
CA LYS A 357 7.79 -7.07 -23.34
C LYS A 357 7.09 -5.77 -23.75
N ALA A 358 7.21 -4.76 -22.89
CA ALA A 358 6.67 -3.43 -23.12
C ALA A 358 7.67 -2.39 -22.61
N PHE A 359 7.60 -1.20 -23.18
CA PHE A 359 8.47 -0.09 -22.83
C PHE A 359 7.65 1.19 -22.64
N GLY A 360 7.99 1.96 -21.62
CA GLY A 360 7.30 3.19 -21.29
C GLY A 360 8.11 4.07 -20.36
N TRP A 361 7.46 5.10 -19.82
CA TRP A 361 8.07 5.99 -18.83
C TRP A 361 7.33 5.86 -17.50
N ALA A 362 8.08 5.67 -16.42
CA ALA A 362 7.53 5.44 -15.09
C ALA A 362 8.11 6.38 -14.04
N ALA A 363 7.29 6.71 -13.05
CA ALA A 363 7.73 7.30 -11.79
C ALA A 363 8.13 6.17 -10.84
N ARG A 364 9.16 6.39 -10.03
CA ARG A 364 9.69 5.37 -9.09
C ARG A 364 9.53 5.76 -7.62
N ASP A 365 9.16 7.02 -7.38
CA ASP A 365 8.93 7.60 -6.07
C ASP A 365 8.04 8.85 -6.20
N SER A 366 7.76 9.49 -5.05
CA SER A 366 6.89 10.67 -4.93
C SER A 366 7.48 11.97 -5.47
N SER A 367 8.73 11.99 -5.99
CA SER A 367 9.20 13.13 -6.79
C SER A 367 8.37 13.30 -8.07
N GLY A 368 7.78 12.20 -8.54
CA GLY A 368 7.01 12.15 -9.79
C GLY A 368 7.89 12.25 -11.04
N VAL A 369 9.21 12.16 -10.93
CA VAL A 369 10.11 12.21 -12.09
C VAL A 369 9.93 10.96 -12.94
N LEU A 370 9.52 11.17 -14.19
CA LEU A 370 9.27 10.11 -15.17
C LEU A 370 10.55 9.79 -15.92
N SER A 371 10.87 8.50 -16.03
CA SER A 371 12.07 8.01 -16.73
C SER A 371 11.79 6.70 -17.46
N PRO A 372 12.59 6.34 -18.48
CA PRO A 372 12.47 5.07 -19.18
C PRO A 372 12.36 3.85 -18.26
N PHE A 373 11.43 2.96 -18.60
CA PHE A 373 11.08 1.80 -17.81
C PHE A 373 10.69 0.64 -18.72
N LYS A 374 11.39 -0.48 -18.56
CA LYS A 374 11.07 -1.75 -19.21
C LYS A 374 10.12 -2.52 -18.28
N PHE A 375 9.08 -3.10 -18.85
CA PHE A 375 8.13 -3.93 -18.15
C PHE A 375 7.55 -4.97 -19.10
N SER A 376 6.46 -5.61 -18.70
CA SER A 376 5.79 -6.60 -19.52
C SER A 376 4.27 -6.50 -19.36
N ARG A 377 3.54 -7.01 -20.35
CA ARG A 377 2.08 -7.11 -20.38
C ARG A 377 1.65 -8.54 -20.63
N ARG A 378 0.46 -8.89 -20.13
CA ARG A 378 -0.17 -10.17 -20.41
C ARG A 378 -0.30 -10.42 -21.91
N VAL A 379 -0.33 -11.70 -22.29
CA VAL A 379 -0.73 -12.10 -23.64
C VAL A 379 -2.16 -11.66 -23.93
N THR A 380 -2.51 -11.56 -25.21
CA THR A 380 -3.89 -11.27 -25.62
C THR A 380 -4.75 -12.47 -25.25
N GLY A 381 -5.50 -12.37 -24.15
CA GLY A 381 -6.49 -13.36 -23.74
C GLY A 381 -7.68 -13.43 -24.72
N GLU A 382 -8.61 -14.34 -24.46
CA GLU A 382 -9.72 -14.65 -25.38
C GLU A 382 -10.62 -13.44 -25.68
N LYS A 383 -10.80 -12.53 -24.72
CA LYS A 383 -11.60 -11.30 -24.85
C LYS A 383 -10.76 -10.02 -24.87
N ASP A 384 -9.43 -10.16 -24.87
CA ASP A 384 -8.53 -9.01 -24.89
C ASP A 384 -8.31 -8.50 -26.31
N VAL A 385 -8.03 -7.21 -26.40
CA VAL A 385 -7.52 -6.55 -27.58
C VAL A 385 -6.16 -5.95 -27.24
N THR A 386 -5.19 -6.20 -28.10
CA THR A 386 -3.88 -5.55 -28.05
C THR A 386 -3.79 -4.51 -29.16
N PHE A 387 -3.30 -3.33 -28.82
CA PHE A 387 -3.13 -2.25 -29.78
C PHE A 387 -1.81 -1.51 -29.55
N LYS A 388 -1.24 -0.99 -30.64
CA LYS A 388 -0.10 -0.08 -30.58
C LYS A 388 -0.62 1.28 -30.13
N VAL A 389 -0.03 1.84 -29.07
CA VAL A 389 -0.39 3.19 -28.61
C VAL A 389 0.19 4.21 -29.57
N LEU A 390 -0.64 5.14 -30.04
CA LEU A 390 -0.22 6.22 -30.92
C LEU A 390 -0.16 7.54 -30.16
N TYR A 391 -1.18 7.85 -29.38
CA TYR A 391 -1.23 9.05 -28.56
C TYR A 391 -1.74 8.73 -27.15
N CYS A 392 -1.25 9.48 -26.17
CA CYS A 392 -1.80 9.47 -24.82
C CYS A 392 -1.91 10.91 -24.28
N GLY A 393 -3.11 11.31 -23.85
CA GLY A 393 -3.32 12.60 -23.20
C GLY A 393 -2.70 12.67 -21.80
N ILE A 394 -2.37 13.89 -21.36
CA ILE A 394 -1.90 14.16 -19.99
C ILE A 394 -3.01 14.83 -19.18
N CYS A 395 -3.36 14.20 -18.06
CA CYS A 395 -4.37 14.68 -17.11
C CYS A 395 -3.75 15.13 -15.78
N HIS A 396 -4.44 16.00 -15.05
CA HIS A 396 -4.05 16.35 -13.67
C HIS A 396 -4.03 15.12 -12.76
N SER A 397 -4.90 14.14 -13.01
CA SER A 397 -4.87 12.85 -12.31
C SER A 397 -3.54 12.10 -12.49
N ASP A 398 -2.86 12.22 -13.64
CA ASP A 398 -1.51 11.66 -13.81
C ASP A 398 -0.52 12.36 -12.87
N LEU A 399 -0.57 13.69 -12.81
CA LEU A 399 0.26 14.52 -11.94
C LEU A 399 0.04 14.22 -10.45
N HIS A 400 -1.21 14.19 -9.99
CA HIS A 400 -1.58 13.86 -8.61
C HIS A 400 -1.09 12.46 -8.23
N THR A 401 -1.21 11.49 -9.15
CA THR A 401 -0.80 10.11 -8.86
C THR A 401 0.72 9.97 -8.83
N ILE A 402 1.47 10.50 -9.81
CA ILE A 402 2.93 10.37 -9.82
C ILE A 402 3.60 11.06 -8.62
N LYS A 403 2.98 12.10 -8.06
CA LYS A 403 3.44 12.79 -6.84
C LYS A 403 2.88 12.21 -5.53
N SER A 404 1.99 11.23 -5.63
CA SER A 404 1.28 10.63 -4.48
C SER A 404 0.56 11.67 -3.61
N GLU A 405 -0.03 12.72 -4.21
CA GLU A 405 -0.73 13.79 -3.48
C GLU A 405 -1.99 13.30 -2.77
N TRP A 406 -2.55 12.16 -3.20
CA TRP A 406 -3.64 11.45 -2.50
C TRP A 406 -3.17 10.35 -1.54
N GLY A 407 -1.85 10.13 -1.40
CA GLY A 407 -1.28 9.17 -0.44
C GLY A 407 -1.43 7.68 -0.76
N ILE A 408 -1.99 7.32 -1.92
CA ILE A 408 -2.35 5.92 -2.28
C ILE A 408 -1.51 5.32 -3.42
N THR A 409 -0.46 6.01 -3.88
CA THR A 409 0.32 5.57 -5.06
C THR A 409 1.25 4.41 -4.74
N THR A 410 1.28 3.41 -5.65
CA THR A 410 2.28 2.33 -5.65
C THR A 410 3.26 2.52 -6.80
N TYR A 411 4.57 2.42 -6.55
CA TYR A 411 5.64 2.53 -7.55
C TYR A 411 6.32 1.18 -7.81
N PRO A 412 6.90 0.93 -9.01
CA PRO A 412 6.97 1.84 -10.16
C PRO A 412 5.61 2.00 -10.87
N LEU A 413 5.32 3.23 -11.31
CA LEU A 413 4.03 3.61 -11.89
C LEU A 413 4.22 4.14 -13.31
N VAL A 414 3.55 3.54 -14.30
CA VAL A 414 3.44 4.06 -15.67
C VAL A 414 2.06 4.74 -15.79
N PRO A 415 1.97 6.08 -15.84
CA PRO A 415 0.68 6.78 -15.93
C PRO A 415 0.11 6.81 -17.36
N GLY A 416 -0.97 7.57 -17.55
CA GLY A 416 -1.67 7.75 -18.81
C GLY A 416 -2.94 6.91 -18.91
N HIS A 417 -4.09 7.58 -18.97
CA HIS A 417 -5.42 6.96 -19.13
C HIS A 417 -6.29 7.61 -20.22
N GLU A 418 -5.66 8.34 -21.12
CA GLU A 418 -6.29 9.00 -22.27
C GLU A 418 -5.70 8.39 -23.54
N ILE A 419 -5.85 7.08 -23.71
CA ILE A 419 -5.02 6.26 -24.61
C ILE A 419 -5.76 6.02 -25.92
N VAL A 420 -5.12 6.29 -27.06
CA VAL A 420 -5.64 5.92 -28.38
C VAL A 420 -4.58 5.24 -29.25
N GLY A 421 -5.02 4.35 -30.12
CA GLY A 421 -4.12 3.60 -30.98
C GLY A 421 -4.79 2.73 -32.02
N THR A 422 -4.03 1.79 -32.56
CA THR A 422 -4.47 0.88 -33.63
C THR A 422 -4.34 -0.57 -33.20
N VAL A 423 -5.42 -1.33 -33.32
CA VAL A 423 -5.47 -2.74 -32.93
C VAL A 423 -4.47 -3.56 -33.74
N THR A 424 -3.64 -4.34 -33.04
CA THR A 424 -2.63 -5.23 -33.62
C THR A 424 -2.94 -6.70 -33.41
N GLN A 425 -3.72 -7.05 -32.38
CA GLN A 425 -4.15 -8.42 -32.10
C GLN A 425 -5.49 -8.42 -31.36
N VAL A 426 -6.35 -9.41 -31.64
CA VAL A 426 -7.61 -9.65 -30.92
C VAL A 426 -7.66 -11.08 -30.41
N GLY A 427 -8.29 -11.29 -29.26
CA GLY A 427 -8.64 -12.61 -28.76
C GLY A 427 -9.69 -13.30 -29.64
N ASN A 428 -9.74 -14.62 -29.56
CA ASN A 428 -10.65 -15.45 -30.36
C ASN A 428 -12.14 -15.29 -30.03
N LYS A 429 -12.49 -14.71 -28.87
CA LYS A 429 -13.87 -14.43 -28.44
C LYS A 429 -14.24 -12.95 -28.56
N VAL A 430 -13.31 -12.10 -29.01
CA VAL A 430 -13.58 -10.68 -29.27
C VAL A 430 -14.56 -10.54 -30.43
N GLN A 431 -15.61 -9.73 -30.23
CA GLN A 431 -16.63 -9.50 -31.26
C GLN A 431 -16.69 -8.03 -31.69
N LYS A 432 -16.28 -7.09 -30.83
CA LYS A 432 -16.43 -5.65 -31.09
C LYS A 432 -15.35 -5.05 -32.00
N PHE A 433 -14.19 -5.68 -32.12
CA PHE A 433 -13.01 -5.09 -32.76
C PHE A 433 -12.28 -6.09 -33.67
N LYS A 434 -11.56 -5.56 -34.66
CA LYS A 434 -10.64 -6.29 -35.53
C LYS A 434 -9.30 -5.56 -35.64
N VAL A 435 -8.28 -6.28 -36.09
CA VAL A 435 -6.96 -5.71 -36.40
C VAL A 435 -7.11 -4.54 -37.39
N GLY A 436 -6.41 -3.44 -37.12
CA GLY A 436 -6.48 -2.20 -37.89
C GLY A 436 -7.54 -1.20 -37.40
N ASP A 437 -8.48 -1.58 -36.53
CA ASP A 437 -9.45 -0.64 -35.97
C ASP A 437 -8.73 0.43 -35.12
N LYS A 438 -9.24 1.67 -35.17
CA LYS A 438 -8.85 2.76 -34.26
C LYS A 438 -9.64 2.66 -32.96
N VAL A 439 -8.93 2.59 -31.84
CA VAL A 439 -9.52 2.32 -30.53
C VAL A 439 -8.97 3.24 -29.45
N GLY A 440 -9.75 3.43 -28.40
CA GLY A 440 -9.38 4.18 -27.21
C GLY A 440 -9.64 3.42 -25.92
N VAL A 441 -8.82 3.69 -24.90
CA VAL A 441 -8.98 3.22 -23.52
C VAL A 441 -8.95 4.42 -22.59
N GLY A 442 -9.99 4.55 -21.77
CA GLY A 442 -10.15 5.61 -20.77
C GLY A 442 -9.54 5.25 -19.41
N CYS A 443 -10.21 5.68 -18.34
CA CYS A 443 -9.74 5.52 -16.95
C CYS A 443 -9.92 4.12 -16.35
N LEU A 444 -10.65 3.23 -17.02
CA LEU A 444 -10.99 1.90 -16.52
C LEU A 444 -10.51 0.81 -17.49
N VAL A 445 -10.04 -0.31 -16.94
CA VAL A 445 -9.67 -1.52 -17.71
C VAL A 445 -10.36 -2.79 -17.20
N GLY A 446 -11.18 -2.69 -16.16
CA GLY A 446 -11.90 -3.80 -15.56
C GLY A 446 -12.98 -3.37 -14.57
N SER A 447 -13.92 -4.28 -14.29
CA SER A 447 -14.96 -4.18 -13.27
C SER A 447 -15.46 -5.59 -12.91
N CYS A 448 -16.37 -5.75 -11.95
CA CYS A 448 -16.94 -7.08 -11.64
C CYS A 448 -17.90 -7.61 -12.71
N GLN A 449 -18.41 -6.74 -13.58
CA GLN A 449 -19.41 -7.03 -14.63
C GLN A 449 -20.74 -7.67 -14.15
N SER A 450 -20.99 -7.75 -12.85
CA SER A 450 -22.13 -8.49 -12.28
C SER A 450 -22.95 -7.72 -11.25
N CYS A 451 -22.45 -6.60 -10.72
CA CYS A 451 -23.20 -5.79 -9.76
C CYS A 451 -24.26 -4.91 -10.44
N ASP A 452 -25.16 -4.34 -9.64
CA ASP A 452 -26.24 -3.45 -10.12
C ASP A 452 -25.73 -2.25 -10.92
N ASN A 453 -24.57 -1.69 -10.57
CA ASN A 453 -23.96 -0.61 -11.35
C ASN A 453 -23.48 -1.12 -12.72
N CYS A 454 -22.81 -2.28 -12.76
CA CYS A 454 -22.35 -2.86 -14.02
C CYS A 454 -23.51 -3.24 -14.95
N SER A 455 -24.59 -3.84 -14.41
CA SER A 455 -25.77 -4.19 -15.20
C SER A 455 -26.49 -2.95 -15.78
N LYS A 456 -26.29 -1.79 -15.15
CA LYS A 456 -26.80 -0.48 -15.60
C LYS A 456 -25.81 0.29 -16.48
N ASN A 457 -24.67 -0.31 -16.88
CA ASN A 457 -23.59 0.34 -17.63
C ASN A 457 -22.97 1.54 -16.88
N LEU A 458 -22.80 1.38 -15.57
CA LEU A 458 -22.17 2.35 -14.66
C LEU A 458 -20.91 1.73 -14.04
N GLU A 459 -20.03 1.20 -14.88
CA GLU A 459 -18.81 0.49 -14.44
C GLU A 459 -17.87 1.40 -13.64
N ASN A 460 -17.93 2.70 -13.87
CA ASN A 460 -17.25 3.76 -13.11
C ASN A 460 -17.70 3.89 -11.65
N TYR A 461 -18.88 3.36 -11.30
CA TYR A 461 -19.34 3.26 -9.91
C TYR A 461 -19.30 1.81 -9.39
N CYS A 462 -18.66 0.89 -10.12
CA CYS A 462 -18.46 -0.47 -9.64
C CYS A 462 -17.53 -0.46 -8.42
N PRO A 463 -17.89 -1.11 -7.30
CA PRO A 463 -17.00 -1.25 -6.15
C PRO A 463 -15.69 -2.00 -6.47
N LYS A 464 -15.69 -2.83 -7.51
CA LYS A 464 -14.53 -3.59 -8.01
C LYS A 464 -13.98 -3.01 -9.32
N MET A 465 -14.12 -1.70 -9.57
CA MET A 465 -13.55 -1.05 -10.75
C MET A 465 -12.02 -1.15 -10.73
N ILE A 466 -11.40 -1.38 -11.89
CA ILE A 466 -9.95 -1.46 -12.04
C ILE A 466 -9.48 -0.29 -12.89
N GLN A 467 -8.65 0.58 -12.32
CA GLN A 467 -8.12 1.74 -13.03
C GLN A 467 -7.02 1.35 -14.02
N THR A 468 -6.89 2.15 -15.07
CA THR A 468 -5.95 1.93 -16.18
C THR A 468 -4.48 1.88 -15.76
N TYR A 469 -4.12 2.55 -14.67
CA TYR A 469 -2.80 2.42 -14.05
C TYR A 469 -2.90 2.43 -12.53
N GLY A 470 -1.86 1.92 -11.85
CA GLY A 470 -1.73 2.01 -10.39
C GLY A 470 -2.77 1.19 -9.61
N SER A 471 -3.48 0.28 -10.27
CA SER A 471 -4.43 -0.65 -9.67
C SER A 471 -4.00 -2.09 -9.95
N LYS A 472 -4.53 -3.08 -9.22
CA LYS A 472 -4.30 -4.49 -9.55
C LYS A 472 -5.30 -4.97 -10.59
N TYR A 473 -4.82 -5.63 -11.64
CA TYR A 473 -5.65 -6.31 -12.62
C TYR A 473 -6.17 -7.65 -12.07
N HIS A 474 -7.07 -8.31 -12.80
CA HIS A 474 -7.65 -9.61 -12.40
C HIS A 474 -6.60 -10.71 -12.19
N ASP A 475 -5.43 -10.62 -12.82
CA ASP A 475 -4.30 -11.54 -12.66
C ASP A 475 -3.39 -11.19 -11.45
N GLY A 476 -3.74 -10.16 -10.68
CA GLY A 476 -3.01 -9.71 -9.49
C GLY A 476 -1.82 -8.79 -9.77
N THR A 477 -1.51 -8.52 -11.03
CA THR A 477 -0.39 -7.66 -11.46
C THR A 477 -0.79 -6.19 -11.49
N MET A 478 0.18 -5.28 -11.44
CA MET A 478 -0.09 -3.85 -11.48
C MET A 478 -0.50 -3.39 -12.89
N THR A 479 -1.52 -2.55 -12.99
CA THR A 479 -1.91 -1.94 -14.26
C THR A 479 -0.92 -0.82 -14.61
N HIS A 480 -0.49 -0.83 -15.87
CA HIS A 480 0.43 0.15 -16.45
C HIS A 480 -0.28 0.90 -17.59
N GLY A 481 -0.24 2.23 -17.54
CA GLY A 481 -0.98 3.13 -18.42
C GLY A 481 -0.38 3.33 -19.80
N GLY A 482 -0.89 4.36 -20.48
CA GLY A 482 -0.63 4.67 -21.89
C GLY A 482 0.66 5.42 -22.18
N TYR A 483 1.48 5.75 -21.19
CA TYR A 483 2.82 6.29 -21.43
C TYR A 483 3.80 5.16 -21.81
N SER A 484 3.35 4.29 -22.70
CA SER A 484 4.01 3.06 -23.13
C SER A 484 3.65 2.72 -24.57
N ASP A 485 4.47 1.89 -25.21
CA ASP A 485 4.41 1.53 -26.62
C ASP A 485 3.19 0.67 -27.01
N ILE A 486 2.73 -0.18 -26.09
CA ILE A 486 1.67 -1.16 -26.33
C ILE A 486 0.66 -1.16 -25.18
N MET A 487 -0.60 -1.46 -25.49
CA MET A 487 -1.67 -1.63 -24.49
C MET A 487 -2.45 -2.92 -24.74
N VAL A 488 -2.89 -3.57 -23.65
CA VAL A 488 -3.75 -4.77 -23.68
C VAL A 488 -4.92 -4.54 -22.71
N ALA A 489 -6.15 -4.57 -23.22
CA ALA A 489 -7.37 -4.36 -22.45
C ALA A 489 -8.49 -5.30 -22.90
N ASP A 490 -9.41 -5.63 -22.00
CA ASP A 490 -10.63 -6.39 -22.32
C ASP A 490 -11.54 -5.57 -23.25
N GLU A 491 -12.17 -6.20 -24.24
CA GLU A 491 -12.99 -5.52 -25.26
C GLU A 491 -14.13 -4.67 -24.67
N ASN A 492 -14.56 -4.93 -23.43
CA ASN A 492 -15.63 -4.14 -22.79
C ASN A 492 -15.16 -2.79 -22.29
N PHE A 493 -13.86 -2.59 -22.13
CA PHE A 493 -13.24 -1.35 -21.65
C PHE A 493 -12.55 -0.56 -22.77
N ILE A 494 -12.88 -0.89 -24.00
CA ILE A 494 -12.35 -0.25 -25.20
C ILE A 494 -13.50 0.41 -25.94
N VAL A 495 -13.26 1.64 -26.38
CA VAL A 495 -14.19 2.38 -27.26
C VAL A 495 -13.62 2.45 -28.68
N ARG A 496 -14.51 2.45 -29.67
CA ARG A 496 -14.16 2.70 -31.06
C ARG A 496 -14.02 4.20 -31.26
N ILE A 497 -12.92 4.63 -31.88
CA ILE A 497 -12.75 6.03 -32.29
C ILE A 497 -13.26 6.18 -33.73
N PRO A 498 -14.28 7.04 -33.98
CA PRO A 498 -14.78 7.33 -35.32
C PRO A 498 -13.66 7.83 -36.25
N ASP A 499 -13.76 7.53 -37.54
CA ASP A 499 -12.72 7.90 -38.51
C ASP A 499 -12.62 9.41 -38.72
N GLU A 500 -13.71 10.13 -38.45
CA GLU A 500 -13.81 11.59 -38.53
C GLU A 500 -13.07 12.29 -37.39
N LEU A 501 -12.79 11.60 -36.27
CA LEU A 501 -12.08 12.19 -35.14
C LEU A 501 -10.56 11.97 -35.27
N PRO A 502 -9.75 13.05 -35.24
CA PRO A 502 -8.31 12.92 -35.16
C PRO A 502 -7.93 12.31 -33.80
N LEU A 503 -7.04 11.31 -33.81
CA LEU A 503 -6.75 10.49 -32.63
C LEU A 503 -6.16 11.31 -31.48
N ASP A 504 -5.22 12.20 -31.79
CA ASP A 504 -4.63 13.14 -30.83
C ASP A 504 -5.68 14.03 -30.17
N GLY A 505 -6.62 14.58 -30.94
CA GLY A 505 -7.73 15.38 -30.44
C GLY A 505 -8.79 14.59 -29.67
N ALA A 506 -8.92 13.29 -29.95
CA ALA A 506 -9.87 12.39 -29.30
C ALA A 506 -9.35 11.82 -27.97
N ALA A 507 -8.05 11.61 -27.82
CA ALA A 507 -7.45 11.03 -26.61
C ALA A 507 -7.94 11.72 -25.32
N PRO A 508 -7.89 13.07 -25.22
CA PRO A 508 -8.38 13.76 -24.04
C PRO A 508 -9.87 13.58 -23.71
N LEU A 509 -10.70 13.22 -24.69
CA LEU A 509 -12.13 13.03 -24.48
C LEU A 509 -12.42 11.78 -23.63
N LEU A 510 -11.52 10.80 -23.64
CA LEU A 510 -11.63 9.54 -22.89
C LEU A 510 -11.59 9.72 -21.37
N CYS A 511 -11.22 10.90 -20.88
CA CYS A 511 -11.32 11.29 -19.48
C CYS A 511 -12.08 12.62 -19.33
N ALA A 512 -11.52 13.77 -19.76
CA ALA A 512 -12.19 15.06 -19.56
C ALA A 512 -13.51 15.18 -20.33
N GLY A 513 -13.58 14.58 -21.52
CA GLY A 513 -14.79 14.61 -22.33
C GLY A 513 -15.93 13.91 -21.60
N ILE A 514 -15.74 12.63 -21.26
CA ILE A 514 -16.78 11.86 -20.57
C ILE A 514 -17.11 12.43 -19.17
N THR A 515 -16.09 12.88 -18.43
CA THR A 515 -16.28 13.47 -17.08
C THR A 515 -17.17 14.71 -17.10
N THR A 516 -17.19 15.45 -18.22
CA THR A 516 -18.03 16.64 -18.36
C THR A 516 -19.34 16.37 -19.10
N TYR A 517 -19.36 15.41 -20.02
CA TYR A 517 -20.55 14.95 -20.73
C TYR A 517 -21.54 14.24 -19.80
N SER A 518 -21.06 13.29 -19.00
CA SER A 518 -21.90 12.46 -18.11
C SER A 518 -22.77 13.28 -17.15
N PRO A 519 -22.24 14.24 -16.36
CA PRO A 519 -23.09 15.04 -15.47
C PRO A 519 -24.09 15.94 -16.22
N LEU A 520 -23.77 16.41 -17.43
CA LEU A 520 -24.72 17.18 -18.24
C LEU A 520 -25.95 16.34 -18.58
N ARG A 521 -25.73 15.07 -18.95
CA ARG A 521 -26.79 14.09 -19.27
C ARG A 521 -27.54 13.64 -18.03
N LEU A 522 -26.82 13.13 -17.03
CA LEU A 522 -27.38 12.55 -15.80
C LEU A 522 -28.30 13.52 -15.06
N HIS A 523 -27.96 14.81 -15.09
CA HIS A 523 -28.75 15.84 -14.41
C HIS A 523 -29.73 16.59 -15.32
N GLY A 524 -29.90 16.17 -16.58
CA GLY A 524 -30.84 16.79 -17.54
C GLY A 524 -30.52 18.25 -17.86
N LEU A 525 -29.23 18.59 -17.83
CA LEU A 525 -28.65 19.89 -18.11
C LEU A 525 -28.31 20.07 -19.61
N ASP A 526 -28.49 19.02 -20.41
CA ASP A 526 -28.33 18.97 -21.86
C ASP A 526 -29.58 19.39 -22.65
N ARG A 527 -30.67 19.75 -21.96
CA ARG A 527 -31.95 20.08 -22.61
C ARG A 527 -31.97 21.50 -23.19
N PRO A 528 -32.66 21.72 -24.32
CA PRO A 528 -32.86 23.06 -24.86
C PRO A 528 -33.47 24.02 -23.82
N GLY A 529 -32.98 25.25 -23.79
CA GLY A 529 -33.42 26.28 -22.84
C GLY A 529 -32.75 26.26 -21.46
N MET A 530 -31.89 25.28 -21.17
CA MET A 530 -31.07 25.29 -19.96
C MET A 530 -30.00 26.39 -20.01
N HIS A 531 -29.67 26.96 -18.85
CA HIS A 531 -28.55 27.88 -18.66
C HIS A 531 -27.53 27.29 -17.69
N ILE A 532 -26.37 26.91 -18.22
CA ILE A 532 -25.31 26.20 -17.50
C ILE A 532 -24.12 27.12 -17.21
N GLY A 533 -23.63 27.08 -15.97
CA GLY A 533 -22.34 27.64 -15.59
C GLY A 533 -21.21 26.62 -15.71
N VAL A 534 -20.01 27.05 -16.11
CA VAL A 534 -18.78 26.24 -16.07
C VAL A 534 -17.74 26.98 -15.26
N VAL A 535 -17.34 26.42 -14.11
CA VAL A 535 -16.35 27.05 -13.21
C VAL A 535 -14.96 26.52 -13.52
N GLY A 536 -14.05 27.45 -13.81
CA GLY A 536 -12.68 27.14 -14.21
C GLY A 536 -12.59 26.75 -15.68
N LEU A 537 -11.85 27.53 -16.48
CA LEU A 537 -11.63 27.22 -17.89
C LEU A 537 -10.27 26.50 -18.07
N GLY A 538 -10.22 25.24 -17.65
CA GLY A 538 -9.05 24.35 -17.79
C GLY A 538 -9.31 23.18 -18.74
N GLY A 539 -8.63 22.06 -18.50
CA GLY A 539 -8.79 20.85 -19.31
C GLY A 539 -10.22 20.29 -19.31
N LEU A 540 -10.88 20.20 -18.15
CA LEU A 540 -12.30 19.80 -18.10
C LEU A 540 -13.20 20.95 -18.55
N GLY A 541 -12.96 22.17 -18.07
CA GLY A 541 -13.80 23.33 -18.36
C GLY A 541 -14.00 23.60 -19.86
N HIS A 542 -12.94 23.54 -20.67
CA HIS A 542 -13.08 23.77 -22.12
C HIS A 542 -13.91 22.66 -22.81
N ALA A 543 -13.79 21.41 -22.38
CA ALA A 543 -14.61 20.30 -22.87
C ALA A 543 -16.07 20.46 -22.46
N ALA A 544 -16.34 20.85 -21.19
CA ALA A 544 -17.69 21.14 -20.70
C ALA A 544 -18.38 22.22 -21.55
N VAL A 545 -17.67 23.31 -21.88
CA VAL A 545 -18.21 24.36 -22.76
C VAL A 545 -18.56 23.80 -24.13
N LYS A 546 -17.65 23.05 -24.77
CA LYS A 546 -17.88 22.49 -26.11
C LYS A 546 -19.10 21.55 -26.15
N PHE A 547 -19.22 20.63 -25.18
CA PHE A 547 -20.37 19.72 -25.11
C PHE A 547 -21.67 20.47 -24.82
N ALA A 548 -21.68 21.38 -23.84
CA ALA A 548 -22.86 22.18 -23.53
C ALA A 548 -23.33 23.01 -24.74
N LYS A 549 -22.41 23.65 -25.47
CA LYS A 549 -22.76 24.38 -26.70
C LYS A 549 -23.30 23.46 -27.80
N ALA A 550 -22.75 22.26 -27.95
CA ALA A 550 -23.25 21.27 -28.91
C ALA A 550 -24.65 20.74 -28.56
N PHE A 551 -25.02 20.69 -27.28
CA PHE A 551 -26.39 20.43 -26.85
C PHE A 551 -27.35 21.61 -27.09
N GLY A 552 -26.83 22.77 -27.50
CA GLY A 552 -27.64 23.96 -27.79
C GLY A 552 -28.09 24.72 -26.55
N VAL A 553 -27.42 24.54 -25.41
CA VAL A 553 -27.76 25.25 -24.16
C VAL A 553 -26.99 26.57 -24.04
N LYS A 554 -27.48 27.47 -23.17
CA LYS A 554 -26.79 28.71 -22.84
C LYS A 554 -25.66 28.42 -21.85
N VAL A 555 -24.45 28.90 -22.12
CA VAL A 555 -23.26 28.63 -21.33
C VAL A 555 -22.64 29.92 -20.80
N THR A 556 -22.45 29.99 -19.49
CA THR A 556 -21.66 31.03 -18.83
C THR A 556 -20.37 30.44 -18.27
N VAL A 557 -19.23 30.95 -18.69
CA VAL A 557 -17.95 30.60 -18.06
C VAL A 557 -17.72 31.48 -16.83
N ILE A 558 -17.32 30.86 -15.72
CA ILE A 558 -17.04 31.53 -14.45
C ILE A 558 -15.55 31.34 -14.13
N SER A 559 -14.83 32.45 -13.98
CA SER A 559 -13.38 32.48 -13.80
C SER A 559 -12.97 33.46 -12.71
N THR A 560 -11.78 33.31 -12.13
CA THR A 560 -11.23 34.24 -11.14
C THR A 560 -10.58 35.48 -11.77
N SER A 561 -10.30 35.44 -13.08
CA SER A 561 -9.68 36.53 -13.83
C SER A 561 -10.28 36.64 -15.25
N PRO A 562 -10.17 37.82 -15.91
CA PRO A 562 -10.70 38.03 -17.25
C PRO A 562 -9.84 37.44 -18.37
N ASN A 563 -8.65 36.89 -18.08
CA ASN A 563 -7.64 36.51 -19.08
C ASN A 563 -8.16 35.51 -20.12
N LYS A 564 -9.09 34.63 -19.74
CA LYS A 564 -9.67 33.62 -20.64
C LYS A 564 -11.02 34.03 -21.25
N LYS A 565 -11.43 35.30 -21.11
CA LYS A 565 -12.73 35.81 -21.60
C LYS A 565 -12.82 35.76 -23.12
N GLU A 566 -11.80 36.28 -23.80
CA GLU A 566 -11.80 36.32 -25.26
C GLU A 566 -11.87 34.91 -25.84
N GLU A 567 -11.10 33.98 -25.26
CA GLU A 567 -11.09 32.59 -25.68
C GLU A 567 -12.43 31.89 -25.41
N ALA A 568 -13.01 32.10 -24.23
CA ALA A 568 -14.33 31.55 -23.89
C ALA A 568 -15.42 32.01 -24.86
N ILE A 569 -15.49 33.30 -25.18
CA ILE A 569 -16.55 33.87 -26.02
C ILE A 569 -16.29 33.60 -27.51
N ASN A 570 -15.11 33.97 -28.01
CA ASN A 570 -14.87 33.99 -29.46
C ASN A 570 -14.50 32.63 -30.02
N ARG A 571 -13.75 31.82 -29.26
CA ARG A 571 -13.29 30.50 -29.71
C ARG A 571 -14.21 29.37 -29.24
N LEU A 572 -14.49 29.30 -27.94
CA LEU A 572 -15.34 28.24 -27.37
C LEU A 572 -16.84 28.54 -27.47
N LYS A 573 -17.22 29.75 -27.92
CA LYS A 573 -18.62 30.17 -28.17
C LYS A 573 -19.51 30.13 -26.93
N ALA A 574 -18.93 30.36 -25.74
CA ALA A 574 -19.73 30.63 -24.54
C ALA A 574 -20.55 31.91 -24.73
N ASP A 575 -21.76 31.94 -24.19
CA ASP A 575 -22.69 33.07 -24.36
C ASP A 575 -22.39 34.21 -23.38
N SER A 576 -21.72 33.91 -22.27
CA SER A 576 -21.37 34.89 -21.24
C SER A 576 -20.12 34.48 -20.47
N PHE A 577 -19.48 35.47 -19.84
CA PHE A 577 -18.31 35.27 -18.98
C PHE A 577 -18.45 36.11 -17.71
N LEU A 578 -18.25 35.47 -16.56
CA LEU A 578 -18.31 36.09 -15.24
C LEU A 578 -16.95 36.00 -14.55
N VAL A 579 -16.49 37.13 -14.01
CA VAL A 579 -15.33 37.16 -13.11
C VAL A 579 -15.84 37.05 -11.67
N SER A 580 -15.52 35.95 -10.98
CA SER A 580 -16.04 35.65 -9.65
C SER A 580 -15.59 36.62 -8.56
N ARG A 581 -14.53 37.40 -8.82
CA ARG A 581 -14.04 38.47 -7.94
C ARG A 581 -14.78 39.80 -8.13
N GLU A 582 -15.53 39.96 -9.23
CA GLU A 582 -16.31 41.15 -9.52
C GLU A 582 -17.72 41.03 -8.94
N GLN A 583 -17.95 41.64 -7.78
CA GLN A 583 -19.19 41.47 -7.02
C GLN A 583 -20.43 41.87 -7.80
N ASP A 584 -20.37 42.92 -8.62
CA ASP A 584 -21.53 43.39 -9.38
C ASP A 584 -21.93 42.41 -10.49
N GLN A 585 -20.94 41.76 -11.13
CA GLN A 585 -21.21 40.69 -12.10
C GLN A 585 -21.87 39.49 -11.42
N MET A 586 -21.36 39.08 -10.25
CA MET A 586 -21.91 37.97 -9.49
C MET A 586 -23.34 38.26 -8.99
N LYS A 587 -23.61 39.47 -8.51
CA LYS A 587 -24.95 39.92 -8.10
C LYS A 587 -25.93 39.90 -9.27
N ALA A 588 -25.53 40.42 -10.43
CA ALA A 588 -26.39 40.46 -11.62
C ALA A 588 -26.75 39.06 -12.15
N ALA A 589 -25.93 38.05 -11.85
CA ALA A 589 -26.15 36.66 -12.28
C ALA A 589 -26.79 35.77 -11.21
N MET A 590 -27.18 36.31 -10.05
CA MET A 590 -27.83 35.53 -8.99
C MET A 590 -29.13 34.88 -9.47
N GLY A 591 -29.31 33.59 -9.16
CA GLY A 591 -30.53 32.88 -9.52
C GLY A 591 -30.78 32.71 -11.02
N THR A 592 -29.74 32.70 -11.86
CA THR A 592 -29.89 32.64 -13.33
C THR A 592 -29.58 31.27 -13.93
N MET A 593 -28.83 30.41 -13.23
CA MET A 593 -28.33 29.15 -13.80
C MET A 593 -29.13 27.94 -13.32
N ASP A 594 -29.47 27.05 -14.24
CA ASP A 594 -30.14 25.77 -13.96
C ASP A 594 -29.15 24.73 -13.42
N GLY A 595 -27.88 24.81 -13.82
CA GLY A 595 -26.81 23.96 -13.30
C GLY A 595 -25.44 24.58 -13.46
N ILE A 596 -24.48 24.12 -12.67
CA ILE A 596 -23.08 24.51 -12.73
C ILE A 596 -22.21 23.25 -12.73
N ILE A 597 -21.30 23.14 -13.69
CA ILE A 597 -20.23 22.13 -13.70
C ILE A 597 -18.96 22.77 -13.13
N ASP A 598 -18.54 22.28 -11.97
CA ASP A 598 -17.36 22.80 -11.27
C ASP A 598 -16.14 21.93 -11.53
N THR A 599 -15.17 22.51 -12.25
CA THR A 599 -13.97 21.81 -12.71
C THR A 599 -12.69 22.20 -11.96
N VAL A 600 -12.82 22.97 -10.88
CA VAL A 600 -11.67 23.50 -10.13
C VAL A 600 -11.06 22.40 -9.27
N SER A 601 -9.78 22.10 -9.48
CA SER A 601 -9.00 21.09 -8.74
C SER A 601 -8.43 21.60 -7.40
N ALA A 602 -8.90 22.74 -6.91
CA ALA A 602 -8.44 23.40 -5.69
C ALA A 602 -9.61 23.87 -4.83
N VAL A 603 -9.37 24.02 -3.53
CA VAL A 603 -10.39 24.52 -2.59
C VAL A 603 -10.78 25.94 -2.96
N HIS A 604 -12.09 26.20 -3.00
CA HIS A 604 -12.66 27.51 -3.26
C HIS A 604 -14.06 27.59 -2.63
N PRO A 605 -14.60 28.80 -2.38
CA PRO A 605 -15.87 28.96 -1.68
C PRO A 605 -17.06 28.56 -2.56
N LEU A 606 -17.95 27.70 -2.02
CA LEU A 606 -19.16 27.24 -2.73
C LEU A 606 -20.33 28.24 -2.66
N LEU A 607 -20.38 29.08 -1.62
CA LEU A 607 -21.49 30.02 -1.39
C LEU A 607 -21.79 30.92 -2.60
N PRO A 608 -20.80 31.57 -3.25
CA PRO A 608 -21.08 32.41 -4.42
C PRO A 608 -21.66 31.61 -5.59
N LEU A 609 -21.20 30.38 -5.80
CA LEU A 609 -21.68 29.50 -6.88
C LEU A 609 -23.12 29.06 -6.63
N LEU A 610 -23.44 28.68 -5.38
CA LEU A 610 -24.82 28.39 -5.00
C LEU A 610 -25.73 29.60 -5.19
N GLY A 611 -25.24 30.83 -4.99
CA GLY A 611 -25.98 32.07 -5.25
C GLY A 611 -26.38 32.27 -6.73
N LEU A 612 -25.57 31.77 -7.66
CA LEU A 612 -25.84 31.85 -9.11
C LEU A 612 -26.95 30.87 -9.57
N LEU A 613 -27.18 29.81 -8.81
CA LEU A 613 -28.21 28.81 -9.14
C LEU A 613 -29.63 29.32 -8.88
N LYS A 614 -30.52 29.03 -9.82
CA LYS A 614 -31.99 29.08 -9.64
C LYS A 614 -32.44 28.15 -8.51
N SER A 615 -33.69 28.28 -8.10
CA SER A 615 -34.35 27.26 -7.27
C SER A 615 -34.31 25.90 -7.97
N ASN A 616 -34.03 24.83 -7.23
CA ASN A 616 -33.79 23.46 -7.73
C ASN A 616 -32.56 23.31 -8.64
N GLY A 617 -31.70 24.34 -8.72
CA GLY A 617 -30.46 24.28 -9.48
C GLY A 617 -29.44 23.31 -8.90
N LYS A 618 -28.52 22.84 -9.75
CA LYS A 618 -27.56 21.77 -9.42
C LYS A 618 -26.11 22.26 -9.54
N LEU A 619 -25.34 22.16 -8.48
CA LEU A 619 -23.88 22.30 -8.52
C LEU A 619 -23.27 20.91 -8.60
N VAL A 620 -22.60 20.59 -9.71
CA VAL A 620 -22.01 19.27 -9.95
C VAL A 620 -20.48 19.40 -9.91
N MET A 621 -19.90 18.78 -8.90
CA MET A 621 -18.47 18.76 -8.63
C MET A 621 -17.80 17.66 -9.46
N VAL A 622 -16.85 18.04 -10.31
CA VAL A 622 -15.98 17.11 -11.03
C VAL A 622 -14.49 17.40 -10.79
N GLY A 623 -14.17 18.57 -10.22
CA GLY A 623 -12.85 18.86 -9.65
C GLY A 623 -12.64 18.17 -8.30
N LEU A 624 -11.44 17.62 -8.07
CA LEU A 624 -11.06 16.89 -6.86
C LEU A 624 -9.91 17.61 -6.15
N PRO A 625 -10.18 18.52 -5.20
CA PRO A 625 -9.13 19.14 -4.39
C PRO A 625 -8.58 18.18 -3.33
N GLU A 626 -7.37 18.45 -2.84
CA GLU A 626 -6.71 17.69 -1.77
C GLU A 626 -7.39 17.84 -0.39
N LYS A 627 -8.23 18.86 -0.22
CA LYS A 627 -8.90 19.20 1.05
C LYS A 627 -10.42 19.26 0.87
N PRO A 628 -11.20 18.90 1.90
CA PRO A 628 -12.65 18.95 1.84
C PRO A 628 -13.19 20.37 1.69
N PHE A 629 -14.38 20.51 1.08
CA PHE A 629 -15.11 21.77 0.97
C PHE A 629 -15.93 22.07 2.23
N GLU A 630 -16.11 23.35 2.52
CA GLU A 630 -17.14 23.83 3.43
C GLU A 630 -18.47 24.00 2.66
N LEU A 631 -19.54 23.37 3.15
CA LEU A 631 -20.85 23.39 2.50
C LEU A 631 -21.84 24.30 3.25
N PRO A 632 -22.21 25.48 2.71
CA PRO A 632 -23.21 26.34 3.32
C PRO A 632 -24.62 25.76 3.10
N ILE A 633 -25.29 25.38 4.19
CA ILE A 633 -26.56 24.64 4.14
C ILE A 633 -27.78 25.52 3.82
N PHE A 634 -27.81 26.77 4.32
CA PHE A 634 -28.98 27.64 4.17
C PHE A 634 -29.41 27.87 2.70
N PRO A 635 -28.50 28.18 1.75
CA PRO A 635 -28.85 28.30 0.33
C PRO A 635 -29.42 27.01 -0.30
N LEU A 636 -29.02 25.83 0.20
CA LEU A 636 -29.55 24.56 -0.27
C LEU A 636 -31.00 24.38 0.16
N VAL A 637 -31.29 24.60 1.45
CA VAL A 637 -32.64 24.49 2.02
C VAL A 637 -33.58 25.54 1.43
N ALA A 638 -33.16 26.81 1.42
CA ALA A 638 -33.99 27.91 0.95
C ALA A 638 -34.32 27.82 -0.55
N GLY A 639 -33.42 27.25 -1.36
CA GLY A 639 -33.57 27.16 -2.81
C GLY A 639 -33.92 25.77 -3.34
N GLY A 640 -34.03 24.73 -2.49
CA GLY A 640 -34.15 23.34 -2.95
C GLY A 640 -32.97 22.86 -3.83
N LYS A 641 -31.77 23.44 -3.63
CA LYS A 641 -30.61 23.23 -4.51
C LYS A 641 -29.90 21.91 -4.19
N ILE A 642 -29.21 21.37 -5.19
CA ILE A 642 -28.47 20.10 -5.09
C ILE A 642 -26.97 20.37 -5.26
N VAL A 643 -26.16 19.73 -4.42
CA VAL A 643 -24.73 19.53 -4.68
C VAL A 643 -24.50 18.04 -4.94
N ALA A 644 -23.89 17.71 -6.07
CA ALA A 644 -23.62 16.35 -6.50
C ALA A 644 -22.16 16.20 -6.91
N GLY A 645 -21.64 14.98 -6.87
CA GLY A 645 -20.38 14.62 -7.53
C GLY A 645 -20.66 13.80 -8.78
N SER A 646 -19.76 13.86 -9.77
CA SER A 646 -19.75 12.92 -10.89
C SER A 646 -18.32 12.48 -11.20
N CYS A 647 -18.12 11.18 -11.42
CA CYS A 647 -16.81 10.60 -11.70
C CYS A 647 -16.83 9.89 -13.05
N ILE A 648 -16.11 10.42 -14.05
CA ILE A 648 -15.93 9.80 -15.38
C ILE A 648 -17.32 9.55 -16.02
N GLY A 649 -17.60 8.32 -16.46
CA GLY A 649 -18.84 7.84 -17.02
C GLY A 649 -18.70 6.36 -17.37
N GLY A 650 -19.82 5.67 -17.56
CA GLY A 650 -19.82 4.25 -17.95
C GLY A 650 -19.30 4.05 -19.37
N LEU A 651 -18.94 2.82 -19.73
CA LEU A 651 -18.31 2.54 -21.03
C LEU A 651 -19.30 2.74 -22.19
N LYS A 652 -20.57 2.40 -21.98
CA LYS A 652 -21.63 2.70 -22.95
C LYS A 652 -21.76 4.21 -23.18
N GLU A 653 -21.82 4.99 -22.11
CA GLU A 653 -21.91 6.46 -22.20
C GLU A 653 -20.64 7.07 -22.80
N THR A 654 -19.48 6.46 -22.55
CA THR A 654 -18.20 6.88 -23.17
C THR A 654 -18.24 6.69 -24.68
N GLN A 655 -18.76 5.56 -25.18
CA GLN A 655 -18.94 5.37 -26.62
C GLN A 655 -19.95 6.37 -27.20
N GLU A 656 -21.09 6.60 -26.52
CA GLU A 656 -22.08 7.60 -26.93
C GLU A 656 -21.47 9.01 -27.02
N MET A 657 -20.65 9.40 -26.04
CA MET A 657 -19.95 10.67 -26.01
C MET A 657 -18.94 10.81 -27.16
N ILE A 658 -18.15 9.77 -27.44
CA ILE A 658 -17.20 9.77 -28.55
C ILE A 658 -17.92 9.86 -29.90
N ASP A 659 -19.01 9.12 -30.08
CA ASP A 659 -19.82 9.18 -31.31
C ASP A 659 -20.47 10.55 -31.48
N PHE A 660 -20.97 11.15 -30.39
CA PHE A 660 -21.49 12.51 -30.38
C PHE A 660 -20.40 13.51 -30.75
N ALA A 661 -19.20 13.37 -30.19
CA ALA A 661 -18.06 14.22 -30.51
C ALA A 661 -17.70 14.13 -32.00
N GLY A 662 -17.70 12.93 -32.59
CA GLY A 662 -17.47 12.76 -34.04
C GLY A 662 -18.52 13.45 -34.90
N LYS A 663 -19.81 13.28 -34.57
CA LYS A 663 -20.92 13.92 -35.30
C LYS A 663 -20.89 15.44 -35.24
N HIS A 664 -20.43 16.00 -34.13
CA HIS A 664 -20.43 17.44 -33.87
C HIS A 664 -19.04 18.09 -34.04
N ASN A 665 -18.05 17.34 -34.55
CA ASN A 665 -16.66 17.81 -34.72
C ASN A 665 -16.05 18.38 -33.43
N ILE A 666 -16.29 17.72 -32.30
CA ILE A 666 -15.76 18.12 -31.00
C ILE A 666 -14.45 17.37 -30.76
N THR A 667 -13.35 18.12 -30.69
CA THR A 667 -12.05 17.63 -30.21
C THR A 667 -11.61 18.44 -28.99
N ALA A 668 -10.65 17.92 -28.23
CA ALA A 668 -9.94 18.76 -27.28
C ALA A 668 -8.99 19.74 -27.98
N ASP A 669 -8.75 20.87 -27.34
CA ASP A 669 -7.69 21.78 -27.74
C ASP A 669 -6.39 21.29 -27.12
N ILE A 670 -5.39 20.96 -27.94
CA ILE A 670 -4.21 20.21 -27.51
C ILE A 670 -2.89 20.88 -27.91
N GLU A 671 -1.86 20.64 -27.11
CA GLU A 671 -0.46 20.75 -27.46
C GLU A 671 0.12 19.33 -27.59
N VAL A 672 0.53 18.92 -28.80
CA VAL A 672 1.17 17.63 -29.03
C VAL A 672 2.66 17.74 -28.68
N ILE A 673 3.17 16.82 -27.86
CA ILE A 673 4.56 16.82 -27.37
C ILE A 673 5.25 15.48 -27.60
N PRO A 674 6.57 15.46 -27.79
CA PRO A 674 7.36 14.23 -27.73
C PRO A 674 7.48 13.70 -26.29
N ILE A 675 7.71 12.40 -26.12
CA ILE A 675 7.77 11.78 -24.78
C ILE A 675 8.97 12.23 -23.93
N ASP A 676 10.05 12.72 -24.53
CA ASP A 676 11.20 13.25 -23.80
C ASP A 676 10.92 14.63 -23.15
N TYR A 677 9.89 15.34 -23.61
CA TYR A 677 9.39 16.58 -23.02
C TYR A 677 8.43 16.36 -21.83
N LEU A 678 8.13 15.11 -21.49
CA LEU A 678 7.07 14.73 -20.55
C LEU A 678 7.22 15.35 -19.15
N ASN A 679 8.43 15.36 -18.58
CA ASN A 679 8.64 16.00 -17.26
C ASN A 679 8.42 17.52 -17.32
N THR A 680 8.89 18.18 -18.38
CA THR A 680 8.64 19.61 -18.58
C THR A 680 7.14 19.90 -18.77
N ALA A 681 6.42 19.04 -19.47
CA ALA A 681 4.97 19.14 -19.60
C ALA A 681 4.25 18.98 -18.26
N MET A 682 4.71 18.08 -17.37
CA MET A 682 4.17 17.94 -16.01
C MET A 682 4.39 19.20 -15.17
N GLU A 683 5.57 19.83 -15.26
CA GLU A 683 5.84 21.11 -14.59
C GLU A 683 4.96 22.25 -15.11
N ARG A 684 4.78 22.33 -16.43
CA ARG A 684 3.91 23.31 -17.07
C ARG A 684 2.44 23.09 -16.68
N LEU A 685 1.99 21.83 -16.67
CA LEU A 685 0.65 21.45 -16.23
C LEU A 685 0.38 21.89 -14.78
N ALA A 686 1.34 21.65 -13.87
CA ALA A 686 1.24 22.08 -12.47
C ALA A 686 1.12 23.62 -12.32
N LYS A 687 1.68 24.38 -13.26
CA LYS A 687 1.58 25.85 -13.32
C LYS A 687 0.38 26.35 -14.13
N ALA A 688 -0.49 25.44 -14.58
CA ALA A 688 -1.57 25.71 -15.53
C ALA A 688 -1.12 26.40 -16.84
N ASP A 689 0.16 26.21 -17.21
CA ASP A 689 0.79 26.73 -18.43
C ASP A 689 0.59 25.76 -19.60
N VAL A 690 -0.66 25.61 -20.02
CA VAL A 690 -1.04 24.75 -21.14
C VAL A 690 -2.25 25.34 -21.85
N ARG A 691 -2.30 25.18 -23.17
CA ARG A 691 -3.49 25.42 -23.98
C ARG A 691 -4.50 24.30 -23.79
N TYR A 692 -5.04 24.24 -22.56
CA TYR A 692 -6.00 23.28 -22.04
C TYR A 692 -5.52 21.85 -21.85
N ARG A 693 -4.87 21.23 -22.84
CA ARG A 693 -4.44 19.82 -22.77
C ARG A 693 -3.08 19.58 -23.44
N PHE A 694 -2.33 18.63 -22.90
CA PHE A 694 -1.19 18.03 -23.59
C PHE A 694 -1.56 16.65 -24.11
N VAL A 695 -0.94 16.26 -25.22
CA VAL A 695 -1.02 14.90 -25.78
C VAL A 695 0.38 14.46 -26.17
N ILE A 696 0.80 13.29 -25.70
CA ILE A 696 2.09 12.71 -26.03
C ILE A 696 1.98 11.96 -27.35
N ASP A 697 2.86 12.26 -28.31
CA ASP A 697 3.05 11.49 -29.54
C ASP A 697 3.91 10.25 -29.26
N ILE A 698 3.29 9.24 -28.68
CA ILE A 698 3.95 7.97 -28.33
C ILE A 698 4.43 7.25 -29.58
N GLY A 699 3.56 7.16 -30.60
CA GLY A 699 3.77 6.33 -31.78
C GLY A 699 5.00 6.71 -32.61
N ASN A 700 5.37 7.99 -32.59
CA ASN A 700 6.53 8.50 -33.34
C ASN A 700 7.76 8.79 -32.46
N THR A 701 7.60 9.05 -31.16
CA THR A 701 8.69 9.59 -30.33
C THR A 701 9.21 8.62 -29.27
N LEU A 702 8.45 7.58 -28.91
CA LEU A 702 8.91 6.56 -27.98
C LEU A 702 9.82 5.54 -28.70
N LYS A 703 11.14 5.74 -28.58
CA LYS A 703 12.15 4.80 -29.10
C LYS A 703 12.37 3.68 -28.08
N SER A 704 12.16 2.42 -28.48
CA SER A 704 12.55 1.28 -27.65
C SER A 704 14.03 1.37 -27.31
N ALA A 705 14.39 1.26 -26.03
CA ALA A 705 15.80 1.16 -25.64
C ALA A 705 16.40 -0.10 -26.30
N ALA A 706 17.32 0.13 -27.25
CA ALA A 706 18.07 -0.91 -27.96
C ALA A 706 18.71 -1.93 -27.01
#